data_AF-A0A7W0SIH6-F1
#
_entry.id   AF-A0A7W0SIH6-F1
#
_cell.length_a   1.000
_cell.length_b   1.000
_cell.length_c   1.000
_cell.angle_alpha   90.00
_cell.angle_beta   90.00
_cell.angle_gamma   90.00
#
_symmetry.space_group_name_H-M   'P 1'
#
loop_
_entity.id
_entity.type
_entity.pdbx_description
1 polymer ?
#
loop_
_entity_poly.entity_id
_entity_poly.type
_entity_poly.pdbx_seq_one_letter_code
_entity_poly.pdbx_strand_id
1 'polypeptide(L)'
;MSAQRQWRAPAIFWACVGYSLTLSHLSGEQESTAASPRRVEIPASTARVVERKLSANPSEQELRNYDGLPEPLLPVSTAKVDDGERRALSAALVAWRGRTKSDDHSALENFVATYTFSRWTPSLQLNLGMLYYASGWYSLAVTEWSASWEATKNINTAEATKVANAALAQYARMLARVGRREELSTLLGASKNRVFQGRARTDYVSASEGYAQMVNGPDRAYRCGPFALASVKEHLTGKTDITLLHDISSPEGGFNLVQVLEMAEKAGLRMMAARRHPGAPVITPSVVHLKLDHYAAILEQKNGFYRVKDPTFGSDQWLSMAAIDHEASGAFLIAAPKGRLPQGWGSMKSEEMASIHGKGRIDCVDRSGGGGSGTKTAGPPPPKPPCPADGGVSGKANGSGTVSAGGCGMAGYLLQQIPCSLIIQDSPVAYRPAFGPDMNFRASYNQRAADQPDTMLFSNFGPLWSGEFVGYLEDDATSNVTIHLRNGGYVKLSLLTSDKDITSDSRLIRVSPDLYERRFGDGSKEVYSLATAPAGNSRRVFLTQVVDPKGLALTFIYDTDPNYPTRIKQIVDASGLSTDLSYEVPDDPYLVSRVHDPFGREAQFIYSGLAGDRRLQTIRDAVGLESSFGYDSNGIITSMKTPYGTTTFTYADAASALPGSQIRTLEATGPTGAKERIEYHAEYSVPREEQVPVAPGLGFDNAFIDYRNVLYWDAKAMDILGGSVSSDPTAAVANATIFHYLHVGNAASGVLESVKRPSESRSYYHYPNQN
;
A
#
# COMPACT_ATOMS: atom_id res chain seq x y z
N MET A 1 11.86 -25.79 -68.92
CA MET A 1 12.23 -24.74 -69.90
C MET A 1 10.97 -24.39 -70.68
N SER A 2 10.23 -23.37 -70.24
CA SER A 2 10.41 -21.94 -70.54
C SER A 2 10.03 -21.63 -72.00
N ALA A 3 8.81 -21.20 -72.32
CA ALA A 3 8.15 -19.92 -71.98
C ALA A 3 8.58 -18.75 -72.87
N GLN A 4 7.60 -18.12 -73.54
CA GLN A 4 7.31 -16.68 -73.53
C GLN A 4 6.38 -16.29 -74.69
N ARG A 5 5.34 -15.50 -74.39
CA ARG A 5 4.99 -14.29 -75.16
C ARG A 5 4.15 -13.35 -74.29
N GLN A 6 4.62 -12.12 -74.17
CA GLN A 6 3.96 -11.03 -73.44
C GLN A 6 2.82 -10.44 -74.28
N TRP A 7 1.81 -9.86 -73.64
CA TRP A 7 1.12 -8.66 -74.12
C TRP A 7 0.78 -7.75 -72.93
N ARG A 8 0.89 -6.43 -73.12
CA ARG A 8 0.52 -5.39 -72.14
C ARG A 8 -0.78 -4.67 -72.58
N ALA A 9 -1.43 -4.03 -71.60
CA ALA A 9 -2.73 -3.36 -71.65
C ALA A 9 -2.91 -2.28 -72.75
N PRO A 10 -4.15 -1.81 -72.95
CA PRO A 10 -4.49 -0.51 -72.33
C PRO A 10 -5.85 -0.48 -71.60
N ALA A 11 -6.09 0.62 -70.86
CA ALA A 11 -7.25 0.84 -69.99
C ALA A 11 -8.40 1.57 -70.68
N ILE A 12 -9.64 1.37 -70.20
CA ILE A 12 -10.82 2.19 -70.55
C ILE A 12 -11.68 2.45 -69.29
N PHE A 13 -12.08 3.72 -69.13
CA PHE A 13 -12.97 4.27 -68.10
C PHE A 13 -14.38 4.45 -68.71
N TRP A 14 -15.46 4.01 -68.06
CA TRP A 14 -16.85 4.38 -68.44
C TRP A 14 -17.74 4.53 -67.20
N ALA A 15 -18.68 5.48 -67.24
CA ALA A 15 -19.55 5.83 -66.13
C ALA A 15 -21.03 6.01 -66.54
N CYS A 16 -21.90 5.33 -65.79
CA CYS A 16 -23.23 5.74 -65.30
C CYS A 16 -24.46 5.94 -66.22
N VAL A 17 -25.60 5.42 -65.71
CA VAL A 17 -27.04 5.67 -66.03
C VAL A 17 -27.51 5.23 -67.44
N GLY A 18 -28.60 4.47 -67.68
CA GLY A 18 -29.66 3.82 -66.88
C GLY A 18 -30.48 2.86 -67.80
N TYR A 19 -31.72 2.44 -67.57
CA TYR A 19 -32.66 2.61 -66.44
C TYR A 19 -33.82 1.56 -66.52
N SER A 20 -34.12 0.86 -65.43
CA SER A 20 -35.37 0.12 -65.04
C SER A 20 -36.09 -0.92 -65.94
N LEU A 21 -36.42 -2.05 -65.30
CA LEU A 21 -37.66 -2.82 -65.50
C LEU A 21 -38.24 -3.21 -64.13
N THR A 22 -39.57 -3.21 -64.00
CA THR A 22 -40.30 -3.12 -62.72
C THR A 22 -40.91 -4.44 -62.24
N LEU A 23 -40.98 -4.62 -60.92
CA LEU A 23 -42.03 -5.42 -60.26
C LEU A 23 -42.37 -4.83 -58.89
N SER A 24 -43.64 -4.91 -58.50
CA SER A 24 -44.25 -3.96 -57.56
C SER A 24 -44.80 -4.59 -56.27
N HIS A 25 -44.39 -4.01 -55.14
CA HIS A 25 -45.12 -3.85 -53.88
C HIS A 25 -45.66 -5.10 -53.14
N LEU A 26 -45.05 -5.36 -51.99
CA LEU A 26 -45.78 -5.52 -50.73
C LEU A 26 -44.98 -4.81 -49.63
N SER A 27 -45.60 -3.83 -48.99
CA SER A 27 -44.97 -2.86 -48.07
C SER A 27 -44.80 -3.42 -46.67
N GLY A 28 -43.61 -3.27 -46.11
CA GLY A 28 -43.27 -3.75 -44.76
C GLY A 28 -41.96 -3.16 -44.25
N GLU A 29 -41.78 -1.84 -44.33
CA GLU A 29 -40.68 -1.14 -43.67
C GLU A 29 -40.85 -1.21 -42.15
N GLN A 30 -40.18 -2.16 -41.52
CA GLN A 30 -39.62 -1.90 -40.19
C GLN A 30 -38.27 -1.19 -40.39
N GLU A 31 -38.31 0.14 -40.48
CA GLU A 31 -37.12 0.93 -40.17
C GLU A 31 -36.75 0.66 -38.71
N SER A 32 -35.80 -0.25 -38.51
CA SER A 32 -35.03 -0.32 -37.27
C SER A 32 -34.18 0.94 -37.19
N THR A 33 -34.77 2.02 -36.66
CA THR A 33 -34.03 3.22 -36.28
C THR A 33 -33.11 2.86 -35.12
N ALA A 34 -31.93 2.33 -35.45
CA ALA A 34 -30.82 2.17 -34.53
C ALA A 34 -30.42 3.58 -34.08
N ALA A 35 -31.02 4.03 -32.97
CA ALA A 35 -30.74 5.33 -32.40
C ALA A 35 -29.23 5.44 -32.17
N SER A 36 -28.60 6.46 -32.76
CA SER A 36 -27.19 6.73 -32.49
C SER A 36 -27.02 6.83 -30.97
N PRO A 37 -26.02 6.14 -30.38
CA PRO A 37 -25.90 6.06 -28.93
C PRO A 37 -25.86 7.48 -28.37
N ARG A 38 -26.83 7.81 -27.53
CA ARG A 38 -26.99 9.15 -27.00
C ARG A 38 -26.16 9.26 -25.73
N ARG A 39 -25.20 10.19 -25.70
CA ARG A 39 -24.46 10.53 -24.47
C ARG A 39 -25.46 10.76 -23.33
N VAL A 40 -25.29 10.03 -22.23
CA VAL A 40 -26.05 10.29 -21.01
C VAL A 40 -25.45 11.50 -20.31
N GLU A 41 -26.29 12.48 -19.95
CA GLU A 41 -25.87 13.53 -19.02
C GLU A 41 -25.77 12.92 -17.62
N ILE A 42 -24.53 12.73 -17.16
CA ILE A 42 -24.25 12.14 -15.86
C ILE A 42 -24.57 13.19 -14.79
N PRO A 43 -25.40 12.89 -13.78
CA PRO A 43 -25.69 13.81 -12.69
C PRO A 43 -24.41 14.26 -11.99
N ALA A 44 -24.39 15.52 -11.52
CA ALA A 44 -23.33 15.99 -10.63
C ALA A 44 -23.27 15.07 -9.40
N SER A 45 -22.10 14.50 -9.11
CA SER A 45 -21.92 13.59 -7.98
C SER A 45 -22.24 14.32 -6.67
N THR A 46 -23.27 13.87 -5.97
CA THR A 46 -23.62 14.33 -4.63
C THR A 46 -23.04 13.38 -3.59
N ALA A 47 -22.50 13.93 -2.50
CA ALA A 47 -21.99 13.10 -1.42
C ALA A 47 -23.13 12.36 -0.71
N ARG A 48 -22.94 11.07 -0.45
CA ARG A 48 -23.86 10.19 0.28
C ARG A 48 -23.12 9.61 1.48
N VAL A 49 -23.66 9.79 2.68
CA VAL A 49 -23.16 9.16 3.90
C VAL A 49 -24.00 7.91 4.20
N VAL A 50 -23.34 6.76 4.37
CA VAL A 50 -23.94 5.44 4.64
C VAL A 50 -23.44 4.87 5.97
N GLU A 51 -23.65 5.65 7.03
CA GLU A 51 -23.22 5.31 8.38
C GLU A 51 -23.98 4.11 8.97
N ARG A 52 -23.22 3.11 9.42
CA ARG A 52 -23.73 1.97 10.18
C ARG A 52 -23.97 2.36 11.63
N LYS A 53 -25.17 2.85 11.92
CA LYS A 53 -25.58 3.20 13.27
C LYS A 53 -25.83 1.94 14.09
N LEU A 54 -25.20 1.86 15.26
CA LEU A 54 -25.52 0.83 16.25
C LEU A 54 -26.88 1.12 16.88
N SER A 55 -27.63 0.04 17.12
CA SER A 55 -28.90 0.05 17.82
C SER A 55 -28.69 0.08 19.34
N ALA A 56 -29.75 0.40 20.07
CA ALA A 56 -29.74 0.44 21.53
C ALA A 56 -29.63 -0.95 22.19
N ASN A 57 -29.77 -2.04 21.42
CA ASN A 57 -29.60 -3.43 21.86
C ASN A 57 -28.91 -4.21 20.73
N PRO A 58 -27.61 -3.97 20.49
CA PRO A 58 -26.93 -4.41 19.28
C PRO A 58 -26.84 -5.93 19.19
N SER A 59 -27.11 -6.50 18.02
CA SER A 59 -26.80 -7.93 17.78
C SER A 59 -25.28 -8.15 17.72
N GLU A 60 -24.79 -9.38 17.94
CA GLU A 60 -23.35 -9.65 17.76
C GLU A 60 -22.91 -9.36 16.31
N GLN A 61 -23.77 -9.64 15.33
CA GLN A 61 -23.46 -9.34 13.93
C GLN A 61 -23.41 -7.84 13.65
N GLU A 62 -24.21 -7.04 14.37
CA GLU A 62 -24.20 -5.58 14.27
C GLU A 62 -22.88 -4.99 14.79
N LEU A 63 -22.37 -5.51 15.92
CA LEU A 63 -21.06 -5.14 16.47
C LEU A 63 -19.92 -5.56 15.53
N ARG A 64 -19.96 -6.78 14.96
CA ARG A 64 -18.97 -7.25 13.96
C ARG A 64 -19.00 -6.44 12.66
N ASN A 65 -20.16 -5.90 12.29
CA ASN A 65 -20.35 -5.07 11.10
C ASN A 65 -20.03 -3.59 11.34
N TYR A 66 -19.63 -3.17 12.56
CA TYR A 66 -19.27 -1.79 12.87
C TYR A 66 -17.99 -1.38 12.13
N ASP A 67 -18.07 -0.29 11.37
CA ASP A 67 -17.03 0.16 10.43
C ASP A 67 -16.30 1.44 10.87
N GLY A 68 -16.53 1.89 12.10
CA GLY A 68 -15.90 3.10 12.67
C GLY A 68 -14.53 2.87 13.30
N LEU A 69 -14.08 1.62 13.45
CA LEU A 69 -12.75 1.27 13.96
C LEU A 69 -11.80 0.90 12.81
N PRO A 70 -10.46 1.01 13.00
CA PRO A 70 -9.47 0.57 12.01
C PRO A 70 -9.67 -0.88 11.53
N GLU A 71 -9.85 -1.82 12.47
CA GLU A 71 -10.17 -3.23 12.25
C GLU A 71 -11.53 -3.58 12.89
N PRO A 72 -12.34 -4.46 12.28
CA PRO A 72 -13.65 -4.82 12.83
C PRO A 72 -13.55 -5.59 14.15
N LEU A 73 -14.61 -5.52 14.94
CA LEU A 73 -14.68 -6.17 16.25
C LEU A 73 -14.85 -7.69 16.09
N LEU A 74 -13.89 -8.45 16.61
CA LEU A 74 -13.88 -9.91 16.58
C LEU A 74 -13.98 -10.48 18.01
N PRO A 75 -14.99 -11.32 18.30
CA PRO A 75 -15.14 -11.90 19.63
C PRO A 75 -14.17 -13.08 19.83
N VAL A 76 -13.19 -12.95 20.72
CA VAL A 76 -12.05 -13.90 20.79
C VAL A 76 -12.40 -15.25 21.43
N SER A 77 -13.39 -15.32 22.31
CA SER A 77 -13.87 -16.57 22.93
C SER A 77 -15.30 -16.90 22.50
N THR A 78 -15.74 -18.13 22.78
CA THR A 78 -17.15 -18.56 22.60
C THR A 78 -18.02 -18.34 23.84
N ALA A 79 -17.48 -17.69 24.89
CA ALA A 79 -18.23 -17.39 26.09
C ALA A 79 -19.45 -16.51 25.76
N LYS A 80 -20.61 -16.82 26.34
CA LYS A 80 -21.79 -15.95 26.20
C LYS A 80 -21.55 -14.66 26.97
N VAL A 81 -21.82 -13.55 26.30
CA VAL A 81 -21.81 -12.21 26.88
C VAL A 81 -23.24 -11.81 27.22
N ASP A 82 -23.44 -11.12 28.35
CA ASP A 82 -24.76 -10.62 28.72
C ASP A 82 -25.19 -9.41 27.87
N ASP A 83 -26.49 -9.16 27.80
CA ASP A 83 -27.04 -8.07 27.00
C ASP A 83 -26.66 -6.68 27.54
N GLY A 84 -26.26 -6.58 28.82
CA GLY A 84 -25.73 -5.36 29.43
C GLY A 84 -24.35 -4.99 28.90
N GLU A 85 -23.42 -5.93 28.82
CA GLU A 85 -22.09 -5.72 28.22
C GLU A 85 -22.20 -5.33 26.74
N ARG A 86 -23.03 -6.01 25.93
CA ARG A 86 -23.25 -5.63 24.52
C ARG A 86 -23.81 -4.21 24.38
N ARG A 87 -24.74 -3.82 25.25
CA ARG A 87 -25.24 -2.44 25.34
C ARG A 87 -24.14 -1.46 25.73
N ALA A 88 -23.31 -1.79 26.72
CA ALA A 88 -22.22 -0.94 27.19
C ALA A 88 -21.16 -0.73 26.09
N LEU A 89 -20.85 -1.77 25.30
CA LEU A 89 -19.95 -1.66 24.15
C LEU A 89 -20.52 -0.74 23.06
N SER A 90 -21.81 -0.90 22.68
CA SER A 90 -22.45 0.02 21.73
C SER A 90 -22.47 1.46 22.26
N ALA A 91 -22.81 1.67 23.53
CA ALA A 91 -22.78 2.99 24.16
C ALA A 91 -21.38 3.62 24.13
N ALA A 92 -20.32 2.84 24.41
CA ALA A 92 -18.93 3.29 24.33
C ALA A 92 -18.52 3.67 22.90
N LEU A 93 -18.86 2.85 21.91
CA LEU A 93 -18.57 3.11 20.49
C LEU A 93 -19.32 4.35 19.98
N VAL A 94 -20.59 4.53 20.35
CA VAL A 94 -21.40 5.71 20.00
C VAL A 94 -20.85 6.97 20.66
N ALA A 95 -20.50 6.92 21.96
CA ALA A 95 -19.91 8.04 22.68
C ALA A 95 -18.55 8.44 22.09
N TRP A 96 -17.70 7.45 21.77
CA TRP A 96 -16.41 7.68 21.11
C TRP A 96 -16.56 8.28 19.70
N ARG A 97 -17.56 7.85 18.92
CA ARG A 97 -17.86 8.43 17.59
C ARG A 97 -18.45 9.84 17.70
N GLY A 98 -19.10 10.18 18.83
CA GLY A 98 -19.60 11.52 19.14
C GLY A 98 -18.57 12.49 19.74
N ARG A 99 -17.29 12.09 19.88
CA ARG A 99 -16.25 12.91 20.51
C ARG A 99 -15.93 14.19 19.72
N THR A 100 -15.55 15.26 20.43
CA THR A 100 -15.16 16.54 19.82
C THR A 100 -13.65 16.72 19.68
N LYS A 101 -12.84 15.91 20.39
CA LYS A 101 -11.39 15.85 20.27
C LYS A 101 -11.01 14.56 19.56
N SER A 102 -10.20 14.65 18.51
CA SER A 102 -9.86 13.51 17.65
C SER A 102 -9.17 12.36 18.40
N ASP A 103 -8.39 12.71 19.43
CA ASP A 103 -7.56 11.84 20.28
C ASP A 103 -8.20 11.49 21.64
N ASP A 104 -9.48 11.79 21.86
CA ASP A 104 -10.21 11.36 23.07
C ASP A 104 -10.74 9.93 22.92
N HIS A 105 -10.05 8.99 23.57
CA HIS A 105 -10.40 7.57 23.56
C HIS A 105 -11.09 7.09 24.84
N SER A 106 -11.40 8.00 25.77
CA SER A 106 -11.88 7.72 27.12
C SER A 106 -13.13 6.83 27.20
N ALA A 107 -14.07 6.97 26.25
CA ALA A 107 -15.25 6.12 26.21
C ALA A 107 -14.92 4.64 25.95
N LEU A 108 -13.90 4.35 25.14
CA LEU A 108 -13.42 2.99 24.85
C LEU A 108 -12.53 2.46 25.98
N GLU A 109 -11.64 3.30 26.52
CA GLU A 109 -10.81 3.02 27.70
C GLU A 109 -11.68 2.55 28.89
N ASN A 110 -12.75 3.30 29.17
CA ASN A 110 -13.69 2.97 30.25
C ASN A 110 -14.38 1.60 30.04
N PHE A 111 -14.66 1.20 28.79
CA PHE A 111 -15.20 -0.13 28.50
C PHE A 111 -14.15 -1.21 28.80
N VAL A 112 -12.92 -1.07 28.29
CA VAL A 112 -11.81 -2.03 28.53
C VAL A 112 -11.52 -2.19 30.02
N ALA A 113 -11.50 -1.07 30.77
CA ALA A 113 -11.27 -1.08 32.21
C ALA A 113 -12.42 -1.74 32.99
N THR A 114 -13.67 -1.57 32.57
CA THR A 114 -14.85 -2.14 33.25
C THR A 114 -15.08 -3.61 32.90
N TYR A 115 -14.87 -3.98 31.64
CA TYR A 115 -15.18 -5.30 31.08
C TYR A 115 -13.90 -6.04 30.66
N THR A 116 -12.92 -6.11 31.57
CA THR A 116 -11.56 -6.64 31.28
C THR A 116 -11.56 -8.08 30.75
N PHE A 117 -12.55 -8.90 31.14
CA PHE A 117 -12.70 -10.29 30.72
C PHE A 117 -13.70 -10.50 29.55
N SER A 118 -14.22 -9.42 28.96
CA SER A 118 -15.10 -9.50 27.79
C SER A 118 -14.42 -10.19 26.61
N ARG A 119 -15.20 -10.98 25.85
CA ARG A 119 -14.74 -11.55 24.57
C ARG A 119 -14.43 -10.49 23.51
N TRP A 120 -14.89 -9.25 23.69
CA TRP A 120 -14.65 -8.12 22.78
C TRP A 120 -13.43 -7.29 23.17
N THR A 121 -13.04 -7.28 24.45
CA THR A 121 -11.99 -6.40 24.97
C THR A 121 -10.68 -6.51 24.20
N PRO A 122 -10.08 -7.69 23.93
CA PRO A 122 -8.82 -7.74 23.19
C PRO A 122 -8.91 -7.17 21.76
N SER A 123 -10.05 -7.35 21.07
CA SER A 123 -10.26 -6.75 19.75
C SER A 123 -10.45 -5.23 19.82
N LEU A 124 -11.02 -4.71 20.92
CA LEU A 124 -11.07 -3.28 21.18
C LEU A 124 -9.70 -2.70 21.56
N GLN A 125 -8.87 -3.44 22.30
CA GLN A 125 -7.49 -3.06 22.64
C GLN A 125 -6.58 -3.01 21.40
N LEU A 126 -6.68 -3.98 20.49
CA LEU A 126 -6.02 -3.92 19.18
C LEU A 126 -6.32 -2.60 18.46
N ASN A 127 -7.59 -2.22 18.43
CA ASN A 127 -8.07 -0.99 17.80
C ASN A 127 -7.65 0.27 18.55
N LEU A 128 -7.72 0.30 19.87
CA LEU A 128 -7.20 1.38 20.71
C LEU A 128 -5.72 1.62 20.43
N GLY A 129 -4.91 0.56 20.35
CA GLY A 129 -3.50 0.70 20.02
C GLY A 129 -3.26 1.30 18.63
N MET A 130 -4.07 0.93 17.63
CA MET A 130 -4.01 1.53 16.29
C MET A 130 -4.44 3.00 16.28
N LEU A 131 -5.46 3.37 17.06
CA LEU A 131 -5.94 4.75 17.22
C LEU A 131 -4.93 5.64 17.97
N TYR A 132 -4.33 5.13 19.05
CA TYR A 132 -3.25 5.80 19.78
C TYR A 132 -2.02 5.98 18.89
N TYR A 133 -1.61 4.96 18.14
CA TYR A 133 -0.49 5.08 17.20
C TYR A 133 -0.74 6.14 16.12
N ALA A 134 -1.97 6.22 15.60
CA ALA A 134 -2.34 7.22 14.59
C ALA A 134 -2.41 8.66 15.15
N SER A 135 -2.74 8.82 16.43
CA SER A 135 -2.78 10.11 17.15
C SER A 135 -1.47 10.46 17.88
N GLY A 136 -0.43 9.63 17.74
CA GLY A 136 0.91 9.84 18.31
C GLY A 136 1.08 9.48 19.78
N TRP A 137 0.15 8.76 20.41
CA TRP A 137 0.22 8.27 21.80
C TRP A 137 0.94 6.91 21.86
N TYR A 138 2.19 6.89 21.39
CA TYR A 138 2.92 5.67 21.10
C TYR A 138 3.11 4.71 22.28
N SER A 139 3.32 5.22 23.50
CA SER A 139 3.48 4.39 24.69
C SER A 139 2.18 3.67 25.07
N LEU A 140 1.02 4.31 24.91
CA LEU A 140 -0.28 3.66 25.08
C LEU A 140 -0.54 2.62 23.98
N ALA A 141 -0.14 2.90 22.73
CA ALA A 141 -0.27 1.95 21.64
C ALA A 141 0.45 0.63 21.91
N VAL A 142 1.69 0.71 22.43
CA VAL A 142 2.47 -0.46 22.87
C VAL A 142 1.76 -1.22 23.99
N THR A 143 1.21 -0.53 24.99
CA THR A 143 0.49 -1.15 26.11
C THR A 143 -0.73 -1.95 25.63
N GLU A 144 -1.59 -1.35 24.79
CA GLU A 144 -2.82 -2.01 24.33
C GLU A 144 -2.56 -3.19 23.40
N TRP A 145 -1.59 -3.07 22.48
CA TRP A 145 -1.22 -4.21 21.61
C TRP A 145 -0.60 -5.36 22.39
N SER A 146 0.24 -5.08 23.39
CA SER A 146 0.81 -6.10 24.27
C SER A 146 -0.27 -6.78 25.10
N ALA A 147 -1.22 -6.04 25.67
CA ALA A 147 -2.34 -6.59 26.43
C ALA A 147 -3.27 -7.46 25.56
N SER A 148 -3.63 -6.99 24.36
CA SER A 148 -4.41 -7.76 23.38
C SER A 148 -3.71 -9.07 23.02
N TRP A 149 -2.41 -9.03 22.72
CA TRP A 149 -1.60 -10.21 22.42
C TRP A 149 -1.57 -11.19 23.60
N GLU A 150 -1.25 -10.73 24.81
CA GLU A 150 -1.16 -11.58 26.00
C GLU A 150 -2.50 -12.27 26.33
N ALA A 151 -3.62 -11.57 26.13
CA ALA A 151 -4.97 -12.11 26.33
C ALA A 151 -5.38 -13.17 25.28
N THR A 152 -4.80 -13.13 24.08
CA THR A 152 -5.29 -13.93 22.92
C THR A 152 -4.32 -14.99 22.42
N LYS A 153 -3.02 -14.90 22.75
CA LYS A 153 -1.96 -15.77 22.23
C LYS A 153 -2.21 -17.29 22.36
N ASN A 154 -2.92 -17.69 23.42
CA ASN A 154 -3.22 -19.08 23.77
C ASN A 154 -4.66 -19.51 23.43
N ILE A 155 -5.47 -18.67 22.78
CA ILE A 155 -6.86 -18.97 22.43
C ILE A 155 -6.93 -19.45 20.98
N ASN A 156 -7.42 -20.68 20.78
CA ASN A 156 -7.40 -21.38 19.49
C ASN A 156 -8.72 -21.23 18.69
N THR A 157 -9.35 -20.05 18.72
CA THR A 157 -10.45 -19.70 17.79
C THR A 157 -9.88 -18.99 16.55
N ALA A 158 -10.63 -18.96 15.45
CA ALA A 158 -10.21 -18.24 14.25
C ALA A 158 -10.11 -16.72 14.53
N GLU A 159 -11.12 -16.18 15.22
CA GLU A 159 -11.21 -14.79 15.67
C GLU A 159 -10.05 -14.40 16.58
N ALA A 160 -9.76 -15.19 17.63
CA ALA A 160 -8.62 -14.91 18.51
C ALA A 160 -7.29 -15.02 17.78
N THR A 161 -7.16 -15.96 16.84
CA THR A 161 -5.93 -16.11 16.04
C THR A 161 -5.67 -14.87 15.20
N LYS A 162 -6.70 -14.29 14.57
CA LYS A 162 -6.61 -13.02 13.84
C LYS A 162 -6.22 -11.87 14.76
N VAL A 163 -6.95 -11.65 15.86
CA VAL A 163 -6.66 -10.57 16.83
C VAL A 163 -5.26 -10.70 17.43
N ALA A 164 -4.84 -11.90 17.83
CA ALA A 164 -3.51 -12.18 18.36
C ALA A 164 -2.41 -11.88 17.34
N ASN A 165 -2.58 -12.32 16.09
CA ASN A 165 -1.60 -12.10 15.03
C ASN A 165 -1.47 -10.61 14.68
N ALA A 166 -2.58 -9.90 14.55
CA ALA A 166 -2.59 -8.46 14.28
C ALA A 166 -1.95 -7.66 15.43
N ALA A 167 -2.34 -7.94 16.68
CA ALA A 167 -1.79 -7.27 17.86
C ALA A 167 -0.29 -7.53 18.02
N LEU A 168 0.16 -8.79 17.87
CA LEU A 168 1.58 -9.11 17.88
C LEU A 168 2.33 -8.41 16.75
N ALA A 169 1.79 -8.40 15.53
CA ALA A 169 2.47 -7.80 14.39
C ALA A 169 2.64 -6.28 14.54
N GLN A 170 1.62 -5.56 15.02
CA GLN A 170 1.76 -4.13 15.35
C GLN A 170 2.76 -3.91 16.50
N TYR A 171 2.68 -4.71 17.56
CA TYR A 171 3.61 -4.62 18.70
C TYR A 171 5.06 -4.88 18.28
N ALA A 172 5.32 -5.96 17.54
CA ALA A 172 6.64 -6.31 17.04
C ALA A 172 7.21 -5.23 16.11
N ARG A 173 6.39 -4.71 15.18
CA ARG A 173 6.76 -3.59 14.29
C ARG A 173 7.12 -2.34 15.07
N MET A 174 6.41 -2.07 16.17
CA MET A 174 6.71 -0.94 17.06
C MET A 174 8.02 -1.15 17.84
N LEU A 175 8.24 -2.32 18.46
CA LEU A 175 9.50 -2.64 19.14
C LEU A 175 10.71 -2.55 18.19
N ALA A 176 10.55 -3.00 16.94
CA ALA A 176 11.58 -2.92 15.90
C ALA A 176 11.89 -1.47 15.44
N ARG A 177 10.91 -0.56 15.57
CA ARG A 177 11.03 0.87 15.27
C ARG A 177 11.79 1.62 16.35
N VAL A 178 11.46 1.40 17.62
CA VAL A 178 12.07 2.10 18.77
C VAL A 178 13.29 1.37 19.37
N GLY A 179 13.80 0.34 18.69
CA GLY A 179 15.06 -0.30 19.08
C GLY A 179 15.00 -1.19 20.33
N ARG A 180 13.81 -1.67 20.74
CA ARG A 180 13.64 -2.50 21.94
C ARG A 180 13.97 -3.98 21.63
N ARG A 181 15.24 -4.21 21.33
CA ARG A 181 15.82 -5.47 20.80
C ARG A 181 15.49 -6.70 21.63
N GLU A 182 15.64 -6.62 22.96
CA GLU A 182 15.49 -7.75 23.87
C GLU A 182 14.02 -8.21 24.01
N GLU A 183 13.10 -7.25 24.07
CA GLU A 183 11.64 -7.51 24.07
C GLU A 183 11.18 -8.07 22.72
N LEU A 184 11.70 -7.54 21.61
CA LEU A 184 11.41 -8.05 20.27
C LEU A 184 11.94 -9.48 20.10
N SER A 185 13.15 -9.79 20.58
CA SER A 185 13.71 -11.15 20.57
C SER A 185 12.78 -12.14 21.27
N THR A 186 12.29 -11.76 22.44
CA THR A 186 11.37 -12.55 23.26
C THR A 186 10.04 -12.77 22.53
N LEU A 187 9.48 -11.73 21.92
CA LEU A 187 8.22 -11.77 21.18
C LEU A 187 8.31 -12.67 19.93
N LEU A 188 9.35 -12.49 19.11
CA LEU A 188 9.60 -13.31 17.92
C LEU A 188 9.85 -14.79 18.29
N GLY A 189 10.56 -15.04 19.39
CA GLY A 189 10.79 -16.38 19.92
C GLY A 189 9.48 -17.09 20.34
N ALA A 190 8.55 -16.35 20.95
CA ALA A 190 7.23 -16.84 21.34
C ALA A 190 6.31 -17.12 20.14
N SER A 191 6.47 -16.40 19.03
CA SER A 191 5.62 -16.52 17.83
C SER A 191 6.17 -17.37 16.70
N LYS A 192 7.38 -17.95 16.81
CA LYS A 192 8.07 -18.66 15.73
C LYS A 192 7.27 -19.77 15.01
N ASN A 193 6.29 -20.37 15.69
CA ASN A 193 5.43 -21.43 15.17
C ASN A 193 4.05 -20.93 14.69
N ARG A 194 3.77 -19.62 14.75
CA ARG A 194 2.50 -19.04 14.33
C ARG A 194 2.48 -18.79 12.82
N VAL A 195 1.36 -19.14 12.21
CA VAL A 195 1.04 -18.78 10.82
C VAL A 195 0.53 -17.34 10.83
N PHE A 196 1.18 -16.47 10.06
CA PHE A 196 0.74 -15.09 9.83
C PHE A 196 0.27 -14.94 8.38
N GLN A 197 -0.78 -14.13 8.18
CA GLN A 197 -1.39 -13.86 6.87
C GLN A 197 -1.67 -12.37 6.72
N GLY A 198 -2.05 -11.94 5.51
CA GLY A 198 -2.49 -10.56 5.24
C GLY A 198 -1.49 -9.51 5.71
N ARG A 199 -2.01 -8.43 6.30
CA ARG A 199 -1.20 -7.32 6.84
C ARG A 199 -0.30 -7.78 7.99
N ALA A 200 -0.83 -8.63 8.89
CA ALA A 200 -0.08 -9.14 10.03
C ALA A 200 1.20 -9.91 9.62
N ARG A 201 1.18 -10.64 8.50
CA ARG A 201 2.38 -11.29 7.93
C ARG A 201 3.43 -10.27 7.53
N THR A 202 3.02 -9.24 6.80
CA THR A 202 3.95 -8.23 6.28
C THR A 202 4.56 -7.39 7.41
N ASP A 203 3.77 -7.01 8.41
CA ASP A 203 4.24 -6.31 9.61
C ASP A 203 5.18 -7.20 10.46
N TYR A 204 4.85 -8.49 10.64
CA TYR A 204 5.71 -9.44 11.37
C TYR A 204 7.06 -9.70 10.67
N VAL A 205 7.06 -9.86 9.34
CA VAL A 205 8.29 -9.99 8.56
C VAL A 205 9.11 -8.71 8.67
N SER A 206 8.50 -7.53 8.52
CA SER A 206 9.17 -6.23 8.66
C SER A 206 9.81 -6.04 10.05
N ALA A 207 9.16 -6.52 11.10
CA ALA A 207 9.71 -6.52 12.46
C ALA A 207 10.91 -7.48 12.60
N SER A 208 10.82 -8.66 11.99
CA SER A 208 11.88 -9.68 11.99
C SER A 208 13.16 -9.22 11.28
N GLU A 209 13.04 -8.48 10.15
CA GLU A 209 14.23 -7.88 9.52
C GLU A 209 14.85 -6.77 10.39
N GLY A 210 14.03 -6.00 11.10
CA GLY A 210 14.52 -5.00 12.06
C GLY A 210 15.25 -5.61 13.25
N TYR A 211 14.76 -6.73 13.77
CA TYR A 211 15.48 -7.51 14.77
C TYR A 211 16.84 -7.99 14.24
N ALA A 212 16.88 -8.59 13.05
CA ALA A 212 18.11 -9.08 12.44
C ALA A 212 19.16 -7.96 12.24
N GLN A 213 18.72 -6.72 12.02
CA GLN A 213 19.62 -5.57 11.95
C GLN A 213 20.24 -5.19 13.29
N MET A 214 19.41 -5.08 14.34
CA MET A 214 19.85 -4.72 15.68
C MET A 214 20.84 -5.74 16.27
N VAL A 215 20.79 -6.98 15.77
CA VAL A 215 21.74 -8.04 16.10
C VAL A 215 23.01 -7.97 15.23
N ASN A 216 22.88 -7.88 13.91
CA ASN A 216 24.01 -8.03 12.99
C ASN A 216 24.79 -6.73 12.71
N GLY A 217 24.19 -5.56 12.96
CA GLY A 217 24.73 -4.23 12.56
C GLY A 217 24.25 -3.09 13.45
N PRO A 218 24.57 -3.13 14.76
CA PRO A 218 24.21 -2.08 15.71
C PRO A 218 24.82 -0.71 15.38
N ASP A 219 25.88 -0.66 14.54
CA ASP A 219 26.51 0.57 14.00
C ASP A 219 25.59 1.37 13.06
N ARG A 220 24.46 0.78 12.63
CA ARG A 220 23.50 1.42 11.70
C ARG A 220 22.07 1.45 12.22
N ALA A 221 21.77 0.68 13.27
CA ALA A 221 20.41 0.45 13.74
C ALA A 221 19.81 1.61 14.56
N TYR A 222 20.61 2.49 15.17
CA TYR A 222 20.16 3.38 16.25
C TYR A 222 20.48 4.86 15.95
N ARG A 223 19.79 5.46 14.96
CA ARG A 223 20.15 6.77 14.37
C ARG A 223 19.09 7.88 14.49
N CYS A 224 18.02 7.68 15.27
CA CYS A 224 16.94 8.68 15.47
C CYS A 224 17.41 10.11 15.80
N GLY A 225 18.36 10.27 16.74
CA GLY A 225 18.89 11.58 17.13
C GLY A 225 19.49 12.38 15.97
N PRO A 226 20.49 11.85 15.25
CA PRO A 226 21.05 12.46 14.03
C PRO A 226 19.99 12.88 12.99
N PHE A 227 18.99 12.04 12.71
CA PHE A 227 17.97 12.37 11.68
C PHE A 227 16.91 13.36 12.16
N ALA A 228 16.55 13.35 13.45
CA ALA A 228 15.73 14.40 14.03
C ALA A 228 16.45 15.76 13.93
N LEU A 229 17.75 15.79 14.23
CA LEU A 229 18.58 16.98 14.06
C LEU A 229 18.70 17.42 12.59
N ALA A 230 18.89 16.48 11.66
CA ALA A 230 18.90 16.78 10.22
C ALA A 230 17.56 17.38 9.75
N SER A 231 16.43 16.86 10.24
CA SER A 231 15.09 17.38 9.93
C SER A 231 14.88 18.82 10.47
N VAL A 232 15.43 19.13 11.65
CA VAL A 232 15.46 20.51 12.18
C VAL A 232 16.35 21.42 11.32
N LYS A 233 17.52 20.93 10.88
CA LYS A 233 18.44 21.68 10.01
C LYS A 233 17.80 22.01 8.65
N GLU A 234 17.18 21.01 8.03
CA GLU A 234 16.44 21.13 6.76
C GLU A 234 15.36 22.20 6.88
N HIS A 235 14.52 22.13 7.92
CA HIS A 235 13.45 23.09 8.17
C HIS A 235 13.97 24.53 8.41
N LEU A 236 15.09 24.69 9.13
CA LEU A 236 15.68 26.00 9.41
C LEU A 236 16.41 26.64 8.22
N THR A 237 16.94 25.84 7.29
CA THR A 237 17.84 26.33 6.23
C THR A 237 17.26 26.20 4.82
N GLY A 238 16.18 25.44 4.63
CA GLY A 238 15.64 25.08 3.32
C GLY A 238 16.57 24.17 2.50
N LYS A 239 17.59 23.55 3.14
CA LYS A 239 18.58 22.69 2.48
C LYS A 239 18.65 21.33 3.16
N THR A 240 18.46 20.28 2.38
CA THR A 240 18.76 18.92 2.80
C THR A 240 20.28 18.78 2.94
N ASP A 241 20.76 18.54 4.16
CA ASP A 241 22.17 18.33 4.44
C ASP A 241 22.37 16.99 5.15
N ILE A 242 22.64 15.95 4.35
CA ILE A 242 22.88 14.58 4.81
C ILE A 242 24.33 14.31 5.22
N THR A 243 25.23 15.30 5.18
CA THR A 243 26.64 15.10 5.59
C THR A 243 26.75 14.63 7.04
N LEU A 244 25.82 15.08 7.90
CA LEU A 244 25.67 14.62 9.28
C LEU A 244 25.36 13.11 9.40
N LEU A 245 24.82 12.48 8.35
CA LEU A 245 24.24 11.14 8.40
C LEU A 245 25.11 10.06 7.75
N HIS A 246 26.02 10.49 6.87
CA HIS A 246 26.82 9.60 6.01
C HIS A 246 27.81 8.75 6.80
N ASP A 247 28.59 9.38 7.70
CA ASP A 247 29.73 8.73 8.38
C ASP A 247 29.46 8.37 9.85
N ILE A 248 28.22 8.52 10.34
CA ILE A 248 27.89 8.32 11.75
C ILE A 248 27.59 6.85 12.07
N SER A 249 28.52 6.19 12.78
CA SER A 249 28.31 4.89 13.42
C SER A 249 27.52 5.05 14.73
N SER A 250 26.40 4.31 14.89
CA SER A 250 25.61 4.35 16.11
C SER A 250 26.17 3.46 17.23
N PRO A 251 26.22 3.92 18.49
CA PRO A 251 26.51 3.06 19.63
C PRO A 251 25.48 1.94 19.77
N GLU A 252 25.84 0.78 20.35
CA GLU A 252 24.90 -0.33 20.56
C GLU A 252 23.69 0.04 21.43
N GLY A 253 23.84 1.02 22.33
CA GLY A 253 22.74 1.57 23.14
C GLY A 253 22.03 2.78 22.52
N GLY A 254 22.33 3.14 21.28
CA GLY A 254 21.88 4.38 20.64
C GLY A 254 22.56 5.65 21.17
N PHE A 255 22.30 6.77 20.50
CA PHE A 255 22.91 8.06 20.86
C PHE A 255 22.30 8.64 22.13
N ASN A 256 23.13 9.19 23.01
CA ASN A 256 22.64 9.96 24.15
C ASN A 256 22.46 11.47 23.82
N LEU A 257 21.76 12.20 24.69
CA LEU A 257 21.41 13.60 24.43
C LEU A 257 22.64 14.53 24.34
N VAL A 258 23.73 14.18 25.03
CA VAL A 258 25.02 14.89 24.91
C VAL A 258 25.58 14.76 23.50
N GLN A 259 25.64 13.53 22.96
CA GLN A 259 26.13 13.28 21.60
C GLN A 259 25.27 13.98 20.53
N VAL A 260 23.94 14.01 20.70
CA VAL A 260 23.06 14.73 19.76
C VAL A 260 23.26 16.25 19.85
N LEU A 261 23.55 16.80 21.02
CA LEU A 261 23.90 18.22 21.18
C LEU A 261 25.26 18.55 20.55
N GLU A 262 26.29 17.71 20.75
CA GLU A 262 27.59 17.87 20.06
C GLU A 262 27.46 17.79 18.53
N MET A 263 26.56 16.94 18.03
CA MET A 263 26.23 16.91 16.59
C MET A 263 25.55 18.21 16.15
N ALA A 264 24.68 18.81 16.96
CA ALA A 264 24.04 20.09 16.63
C ALA A 264 25.09 21.21 16.47
N GLU A 265 26.06 21.27 17.38
CA GLU A 265 27.17 22.23 17.28
C GLU A 265 28.01 22.02 16.01
N LYS A 266 28.40 20.77 15.71
CA LYS A 266 29.12 20.40 14.47
C LYS A 266 28.30 20.71 13.21
N ALA A 267 26.97 20.61 13.29
CA ALA A 267 26.06 20.95 12.19
C ALA A 267 25.88 22.46 11.94
N GLY A 268 26.42 23.32 12.83
CA GLY A 268 26.22 24.77 12.82
C GLY A 268 24.92 25.23 13.49
N LEU A 269 24.23 24.36 14.24
CA LEU A 269 22.97 24.65 14.92
C LEU A 269 23.23 25.07 16.38
N ARG A 270 22.96 26.34 16.70
CA ARG A 270 23.10 26.87 18.07
C ARG A 270 21.92 26.45 18.96
N MET A 271 21.96 25.22 19.43
CA MET A 271 20.93 24.61 20.29
C MET A 271 21.37 24.54 21.76
N MET A 272 20.43 24.22 22.65
CA MET A 272 20.70 23.83 24.04
C MET A 272 19.75 22.71 24.47
N ALA A 273 20.19 21.87 25.41
CA ALA A 273 19.30 20.92 26.08
C ALA A 273 18.48 21.60 27.18
N ALA A 274 17.17 21.35 27.18
CA ALA A 274 16.26 21.90 28.17
C ALA A 274 15.16 20.89 28.52
N ARG A 275 14.77 20.89 29.80
CA ARG A 275 13.66 20.10 30.33
C ARG A 275 12.38 20.93 30.28
N ARG A 276 11.36 20.40 29.63
CA ARG A 276 9.99 20.92 29.58
C ARG A 276 9.12 20.19 30.60
N HIS A 277 8.32 20.93 31.36
CA HIS A 277 7.23 20.38 32.16
C HIS A 277 5.94 20.27 31.31
N PRO A 278 5.11 19.23 31.51
CA PRO A 278 3.81 19.11 30.83
C PRO A 278 2.94 20.36 30.99
N GLY A 279 2.17 20.71 29.96
CA GLY A 279 1.37 21.93 29.88
C GLY A 279 2.14 23.23 29.57
N ALA A 280 3.48 23.23 29.59
CA ALA A 280 4.26 24.38 29.12
C ALA A 280 4.24 24.47 27.57
N PRO A 281 4.26 25.66 26.95
CA PRO A 281 4.32 25.76 25.47
C PRO A 281 5.54 25.01 24.90
N VAL A 282 5.33 24.23 23.84
CA VAL A 282 6.42 23.55 23.10
C VAL A 282 7.17 24.59 22.26
N ILE A 283 8.49 24.58 22.31
CA ILE A 283 9.34 25.46 21.50
C ILE A 283 9.64 24.75 20.17
N THR A 284 9.44 25.44 19.05
CA THR A 284 9.65 24.91 17.69
C THR A 284 10.58 25.82 16.87
N PRO A 285 11.46 25.25 16.02
CA PRO A 285 11.74 23.83 15.89
C PRO A 285 12.58 23.29 17.05
N SER A 286 12.43 22.01 17.36
CA SER A 286 13.17 21.30 18.41
C SER A 286 13.34 19.82 18.11
N VAL A 287 14.30 19.18 18.77
CA VAL A 287 14.35 17.71 18.89
C VAL A 287 13.72 17.34 20.23
N VAL A 288 12.80 16.38 20.24
CA VAL A 288 12.15 15.84 21.44
C VAL A 288 12.64 14.42 21.71
N HIS A 289 12.86 14.07 22.98
CA HIS A 289 13.00 12.68 23.43
C HIS A 289 11.66 12.15 23.92
N LEU A 290 11.24 11.00 23.39
CA LEU A 290 10.01 10.30 23.74
C LEU A 290 10.30 9.17 24.74
N LYS A 291 9.29 8.81 25.55
CA LYS A 291 9.35 7.76 26.59
C LYS A 291 9.78 6.39 26.10
N LEU A 292 9.66 6.10 24.80
CA LEU A 292 10.07 4.83 24.19
C LEU A 292 11.54 4.83 23.73
N ASP A 293 12.44 5.49 24.48
CA ASP A 293 13.86 5.65 24.13
C ASP A 293 14.07 6.14 22.68
N HIS A 294 13.39 7.22 22.28
CA HIS A 294 13.33 7.63 20.87
C HIS A 294 13.45 9.15 20.66
N TYR A 295 14.08 9.59 19.56
CA TYR A 295 14.14 11.02 19.19
C TYR A 295 13.31 11.33 17.94
N ALA A 296 12.54 12.41 18.00
CA ALA A 296 11.80 12.95 16.86
C ALA A 296 12.03 14.47 16.72
N ALA A 297 11.75 15.03 15.54
CA ALA A 297 11.84 16.47 15.30
C ALA A 297 10.45 17.11 15.36
N ILE A 298 10.26 18.13 16.20
CA ILE A 298 9.06 18.98 16.18
C ILE A 298 9.40 20.24 15.39
N LEU A 299 8.80 20.43 14.22
CA LEU A 299 9.21 21.48 13.27
C LEU A 299 8.44 22.78 13.47
N GLU A 300 7.11 22.70 13.50
CA GLU A 300 6.20 23.85 13.48
C GLU A 300 4.92 23.59 14.28
N GLN A 301 4.20 24.66 14.63
CA GLN A 301 2.86 24.59 15.23
C GLN A 301 1.83 25.24 14.29
N LYS A 302 0.70 24.59 14.07
CA LYS A 302 -0.40 25.08 13.24
C LYS A 302 -1.74 24.62 13.81
N ASN A 303 -2.70 25.54 13.94
CA ASN A 303 -4.06 25.26 14.42
C ASN A 303 -4.15 24.46 15.75
N GLY A 304 -3.18 24.65 16.66
CA GLY A 304 -3.10 23.92 17.94
C GLY A 304 -2.38 22.58 17.90
N PHE A 305 -2.04 22.07 16.71
CA PHE A 305 -1.26 20.85 16.50
C PHE A 305 0.21 21.17 16.20
N TYR A 306 1.07 20.19 16.41
CA TYR A 306 2.52 20.27 16.22
C TYR A 306 2.97 19.26 15.16
N ARG A 307 3.72 19.72 14.16
CA ARG A 307 4.25 18.85 13.11
C ARG A 307 5.49 18.13 13.61
N VAL A 308 5.37 16.82 13.79
CA VAL A 308 6.45 15.92 14.19
C VAL A 308 6.93 15.16 12.95
N LYS A 309 8.19 15.39 12.54
CA LYS A 309 8.87 14.70 11.45
C LYS A 309 9.76 13.61 12.04
N ASP A 310 9.53 12.38 11.60
CA ASP A 310 10.24 11.20 12.09
C ASP A 310 10.34 10.11 11.00
N PRO A 311 11.54 9.88 10.43
CA PRO A 311 11.78 8.85 9.43
C PRO A 311 11.38 7.43 9.87
N THR A 312 11.38 7.15 11.18
CA THR A 312 11.02 5.85 11.78
C THR A 312 9.54 5.50 11.56
N PHE A 313 8.68 6.50 11.52
CA PHE A 313 7.23 6.35 11.35
C PHE A 313 6.75 6.63 9.91
N GLY A 314 7.67 6.99 9.01
CA GLY A 314 7.49 7.00 7.55
C GLY A 314 6.78 8.21 6.95
N SER A 315 6.12 9.04 7.76
CA SER A 315 5.49 10.30 7.34
C SER A 315 5.38 11.28 8.51
N ASP A 316 5.41 12.58 8.22
CA ASP A 316 5.14 13.62 9.21
C ASP A 316 3.75 13.43 9.85
N GLN A 317 3.66 13.63 11.16
CA GLN A 317 2.41 13.56 11.93
C GLN A 317 2.08 14.91 12.58
N TRP A 318 0.79 15.20 12.75
CA TRP A 318 0.31 16.40 13.44
C TRP A 318 -0.24 16.02 14.82
N LEU A 319 0.59 16.20 15.85
CA LEU A 319 0.27 15.75 17.22
C LEU A 319 -0.38 16.86 18.05
N SER A 320 -1.27 16.46 18.96
CA SER A 320 -1.86 17.39 19.93
C SER A 320 -0.85 17.74 21.04
N MET A 321 -1.09 18.84 21.77
CA MET A 321 -0.29 19.16 22.95
C MET A 321 -0.38 18.07 24.02
N ALA A 322 -1.55 17.41 24.15
CA ALA A 322 -1.78 16.33 25.10
C ALA A 322 -0.95 15.08 24.74
N ALA A 323 -0.87 14.72 23.46
CA ALA A 323 0.00 13.64 22.98
C ALA A 323 1.48 13.92 23.29
N ILE A 324 1.96 15.15 23.05
CA ILE A 324 3.35 15.54 23.36
C ILE A 324 3.60 15.58 24.88
N ASP A 325 2.64 16.05 25.68
CA ASP A 325 2.71 16.01 27.14
C ASP A 325 2.77 14.58 27.69
N HIS A 326 2.08 13.65 27.03
CA HIS A 326 2.10 12.25 27.42
C HIS A 326 3.37 11.53 26.95
N GLU A 327 3.81 11.71 25.70
CA GLU A 327 4.89 10.91 25.13
C GLU A 327 6.29 11.47 25.38
N ALA A 328 6.47 12.77 25.60
CA ALA A 328 7.80 13.32 25.86
C ALA A 328 8.34 12.84 27.22
N SER A 329 9.63 12.51 27.30
CA SER A 329 10.36 12.31 28.57
C SER A 329 10.61 13.63 29.32
N GLY A 330 10.13 14.74 28.75
CA GLY A 330 10.42 16.10 29.15
C GLY A 330 11.76 16.63 28.62
N ALA A 331 12.61 15.82 27.98
CA ALA A 331 13.91 16.27 27.47
C ALA A 331 13.85 16.71 26.00
N PHE A 332 14.42 17.87 25.70
CA PHE A 332 14.43 18.47 24.37
C PHE A 332 15.78 19.12 24.05
N LEU A 333 16.14 19.17 22.76
CA LEU A 333 17.07 20.19 22.23
C LEU A 333 16.26 21.30 21.57
N ILE A 334 16.44 22.53 22.05
CA ILE A 334 15.76 23.73 21.54
C ILE A 334 16.78 24.73 20.98
N ALA A 335 16.37 25.64 20.11
CA ALA A 335 17.21 26.78 19.73
C ALA A 335 17.60 27.59 20.99
N ALA A 336 18.90 27.84 21.17
CA ALA A 336 19.38 28.49 22.39
C ALA A 336 18.82 29.93 22.52
N PRO A 337 18.05 30.26 23.57
CA PRO A 337 17.45 31.58 23.72
C PRO A 337 18.53 32.66 23.89
N LYS A 338 18.16 33.92 23.60
CA LYS A 338 19.02 35.09 23.89
C LYS A 338 18.90 35.58 25.35
N GLY A 339 18.17 34.85 26.19
CA GLY A 339 17.83 35.23 27.57
C GLY A 339 17.42 34.01 28.39
N ARG A 340 16.66 34.22 29.48
CA ARG A 340 16.15 33.13 30.33
C ARG A 340 15.18 32.22 29.56
N LEU A 341 15.12 30.94 29.95
CA LEU A 341 14.13 29.99 29.47
C LEU A 341 12.70 30.45 29.86
N PRO A 342 11.66 30.14 29.05
CA PRO A 342 10.27 30.42 29.40
C PRO A 342 9.81 29.69 30.66
N GLN A 343 8.68 30.12 31.23
CA GLN A 343 8.06 29.41 32.34
C GLN A 343 7.72 27.96 31.94
N GLY A 344 7.99 27.01 32.84
CA GLY A 344 7.83 25.58 32.58
C GLY A 344 9.02 24.93 31.84
N TRP A 345 10.10 25.68 31.59
CA TRP A 345 11.35 25.17 31.02
C TRP A 345 12.54 25.38 31.97
N GLY A 346 13.40 24.37 32.09
CA GLY A 346 14.63 24.40 32.88
C GLY A 346 15.85 23.90 32.08
N SER A 347 17.06 24.31 32.46
CA SER A 347 18.30 23.79 31.86
C SER A 347 18.60 22.38 32.35
N MET A 348 19.03 21.49 31.46
CA MET A 348 19.45 20.13 31.82
C MET A 348 20.92 20.06 32.22
N LYS A 349 21.28 19.09 33.07
CA LYS A 349 22.68 18.84 33.45
C LYS A 349 23.33 17.78 32.56
N SER A 350 24.66 17.76 32.46
CA SER A 350 25.38 16.82 31.60
C SER A 350 25.17 15.36 32.00
N GLU A 351 25.08 15.05 33.29
CA GLU A 351 24.84 13.70 33.81
C GLU A 351 23.43 13.21 33.45
N GLU A 352 22.46 14.12 33.46
CA GLU A 352 21.07 13.90 33.08
C GLU A 352 20.94 13.70 31.55
N MET A 353 21.65 14.50 30.76
CA MET A 353 21.70 14.31 29.30
C MET A 353 22.36 12.97 28.92
N ALA A 354 23.39 12.55 29.66
CA ALA A 354 24.13 11.32 29.37
C ALA A 354 23.33 10.04 29.58
N SER A 355 22.27 10.06 30.42
CA SER A 355 21.41 8.91 30.68
C SER A 355 20.23 8.77 29.70
N ILE A 356 20.01 9.75 28.83
CA ILE A 356 18.86 9.81 27.92
C ILE A 356 19.30 9.33 26.54
N HIS A 357 18.89 8.12 26.17
CA HIS A 357 19.29 7.44 24.92
C HIS A 357 18.16 7.34 23.91
N GLY A 358 18.49 7.53 22.64
CA GLY A 358 17.61 7.31 21.49
C GLY A 358 18.05 6.10 20.66
N LYS A 359 17.20 5.07 20.62
CA LYS A 359 17.40 3.76 19.99
C LYS A 359 16.54 3.57 18.73
N GLY A 360 15.95 4.62 18.19
CA GLY A 360 15.14 4.54 16.98
C GLY A 360 15.88 4.10 15.72
N ARG A 361 15.25 3.16 15.00
CA ARG A 361 15.65 2.61 13.71
C ARG A 361 15.08 3.43 12.56
N ILE A 362 15.85 3.62 11.49
CA ILE A 362 15.48 4.56 10.41
C ILE A 362 15.29 3.91 9.04
N ASP A 363 15.99 2.81 8.74
CA ASP A 363 15.76 2.02 7.53
C ASP A 363 14.51 1.11 7.65
N CYS A 364 13.72 1.30 8.71
CA CYS A 364 12.33 0.87 8.81
C CYS A 364 11.33 1.83 8.14
N VAL A 365 11.80 2.65 7.18
CA VAL A 365 10.95 3.10 6.06
C VAL A 365 10.18 1.88 5.60
N ASP A 366 8.85 1.98 5.62
CA ASP A 366 7.94 0.85 5.44
C ASP A 366 8.34 0.02 4.21
N ARG A 367 9.03 -1.11 4.42
CA ARG A 367 9.30 -2.11 3.36
C ARG A 367 8.03 -2.85 2.97
N SER A 368 7.04 -2.82 3.86
CA SER A 368 5.60 -3.02 3.66
C SER A 368 4.97 -1.98 2.71
N GLY A 369 5.49 -0.75 2.71
CA GLY A 369 5.28 0.30 1.73
C GLY A 369 5.93 0.03 0.37
N GLY A 370 6.45 -1.18 0.14
CA GLY A 370 6.58 -1.75 -1.20
C GLY A 370 5.23 -1.88 -1.93
N GLY A 371 4.09 -1.85 -1.21
CA GLY A 371 2.74 -1.62 -1.78
C GLY A 371 2.34 -0.14 -1.86
N GLY A 372 3.07 0.77 -1.20
CA GLY A 372 2.88 2.23 -1.21
C GLY A 372 3.40 2.93 -2.47
N SER A 373 3.76 2.13 -3.47
CA SER A 373 3.72 2.53 -4.86
C SER A 373 3.36 1.29 -5.67
N GLY A 374 2.10 1.26 -6.11
CA GLY A 374 1.86 0.79 -7.46
C GLY A 374 2.89 1.47 -8.37
N THR A 375 3.57 0.69 -9.21
CA THR A 375 4.38 1.19 -10.33
C THR A 375 5.37 2.33 -10.04
N LYS A 376 6.47 2.06 -9.31
CA LYS A 376 7.71 2.84 -9.54
C LYS A 376 8.38 2.51 -10.88
N THR A 377 7.93 1.45 -11.56
CA THR A 377 8.01 1.30 -13.01
C THR A 377 6.70 1.73 -13.68
N ALA A 378 6.66 2.97 -14.19
CA ALA A 378 5.71 3.48 -15.18
C ALA A 378 4.21 3.62 -14.80
N GLY A 379 3.89 4.53 -13.88
CA GLY A 379 2.59 5.24 -13.79
C GLY A 379 1.33 4.36 -13.63
N PRO A 380 0.11 4.89 -13.83
CA PRO A 380 -0.93 4.02 -14.34
C PRO A 380 -0.40 3.43 -15.66
N PRO A 381 -0.51 2.12 -15.93
CA PRO A 381 -0.28 1.65 -17.29
C PRO A 381 -1.21 2.48 -18.19
N PRO A 382 -0.73 3.02 -19.33
CA PRO A 382 -1.64 3.62 -20.30
C PRO A 382 -2.71 2.57 -20.58
N PRO A 383 -4.01 2.94 -20.65
CA PRO A 383 -5.09 1.98 -20.80
C PRO A 383 -4.72 1.02 -21.93
N LYS A 384 -4.40 -0.23 -21.56
CA LYS A 384 -3.88 -1.23 -22.49
C LYS A 384 -4.87 -1.25 -23.63
N PRO A 385 -4.47 -0.96 -24.90
CA PRO A 385 -5.41 -0.91 -26.01
C PRO A 385 -6.29 -2.15 -25.91
N PRO A 386 -7.62 -2.02 -25.68
CA PRO A 386 -8.43 -3.18 -25.42
C PRO A 386 -8.27 -4.21 -26.53
N CYS A 387 -8.45 -5.47 -26.15
CA CYS A 387 -8.26 -6.67 -26.95
C CYS A 387 -8.43 -6.36 -28.46
N PRO A 388 -7.40 -6.57 -29.30
CA PRO A 388 -7.63 -6.60 -30.74
C PRO A 388 -8.80 -7.54 -31.00
N ALA A 389 -9.74 -7.14 -31.87
CA ALA A 389 -10.87 -8.00 -32.23
C ALA A 389 -10.43 -9.31 -32.90
N ASP A 390 -9.16 -9.38 -33.31
CA ASP A 390 -8.52 -10.49 -33.99
C ASP A 390 -7.47 -11.16 -33.10
N GLY A 391 -7.54 -12.49 -32.96
CA GLY A 391 -6.64 -13.32 -32.15
C GLY A 391 -5.21 -13.44 -32.68
N GLY A 392 -4.48 -12.32 -32.77
CA GLY A 392 -3.11 -12.25 -33.27
C GLY A 392 -2.06 -12.49 -32.18
N VAL A 393 -1.53 -13.71 -32.08
CA VAL A 393 -0.31 -13.97 -31.32
C VAL A 393 0.89 -13.40 -32.10
N SER A 394 1.43 -12.26 -31.65
CA SER A 394 2.73 -11.77 -32.13
C SER A 394 3.53 -11.14 -30.99
N GLY A 395 4.47 -11.90 -30.44
CA GLY A 395 5.46 -11.35 -29.50
C GLY A 395 6.46 -10.44 -30.21
N LYS A 396 6.77 -9.31 -29.60
CA LYS A 396 8.01 -8.54 -29.76
C LYS A 396 8.15 -7.59 -28.58
N ALA A 397 8.97 -7.98 -27.60
CA ALA A 397 9.29 -7.13 -26.46
C ALA A 397 10.31 -6.07 -26.89
N ASN A 398 9.94 -4.80 -26.80
CA ASN A 398 10.86 -3.67 -26.90
C ASN A 398 10.66 -2.75 -25.68
N GLY A 399 11.64 -2.74 -24.78
CA GLY A 399 12.05 -1.49 -24.13
C GLY A 399 11.22 -0.86 -23.01
N SER A 400 10.38 -1.58 -22.24
CA SER A 400 9.95 -1.07 -20.92
C SER A 400 9.57 -2.15 -19.88
N GLY A 401 10.29 -2.15 -18.75
CA GLY A 401 9.82 -2.43 -17.38
C GLY A 401 9.18 -3.77 -16.97
N THR A 402 8.41 -4.44 -17.82
CA THR A 402 7.53 -5.57 -17.42
C THR A 402 7.55 -6.68 -18.47
N VAL A 403 7.88 -7.90 -18.05
CA VAL A 403 7.87 -9.09 -18.92
C VAL A 403 6.60 -9.89 -18.67
N SER A 404 5.87 -10.17 -19.76
CA SER A 404 4.66 -11.00 -19.85
C SER A 404 3.45 -10.60 -18.97
N ALA A 405 2.46 -9.96 -19.59
CA ALA A 405 1.13 -9.75 -18.98
C ALA A 405 0.04 -10.42 -19.83
N GLY A 406 -0.87 -11.13 -19.17
CA GLY A 406 -1.90 -11.97 -19.81
C GLY A 406 -2.73 -11.30 -20.90
N GLY A 407 -3.25 -12.12 -21.81
CA GLY A 407 -4.32 -11.73 -22.74
C GLY A 407 -5.64 -11.46 -22.00
N CYS A 408 -6.62 -10.93 -22.71
CA CYS A 408 -7.99 -10.87 -22.19
C CYS A 408 -8.51 -12.30 -21.96
N GLY A 409 -9.28 -12.54 -20.89
CA GLY A 409 -9.93 -13.82 -20.60
C GLY A 409 -9.12 -14.86 -19.79
N MET A 410 -7.85 -14.62 -19.44
CA MET A 410 -7.11 -15.54 -18.55
C MET A 410 -6.07 -14.87 -17.66
N ALA A 411 -5.79 -15.50 -16.52
CA ALA A 411 -4.78 -15.08 -15.56
C ALA A 411 -3.37 -15.16 -16.15
N GLY A 412 -2.67 -14.03 -16.11
CA GLY A 412 -1.22 -13.95 -16.30
C GLY A 412 -0.53 -13.59 -14.98
N TYR A 413 0.74 -13.95 -14.84
CA TYR A 413 1.56 -13.58 -13.69
C TYR A 413 2.68 -12.61 -14.08
N LEU A 414 3.13 -11.81 -13.12
CA LEU A 414 4.19 -10.81 -13.25
C LEU A 414 5.10 -10.91 -12.02
N LEU A 415 6.41 -10.80 -12.23
CA LEU A 415 7.40 -10.76 -11.16
C LEU A 415 7.73 -9.30 -10.81
N GLN A 416 7.23 -8.79 -9.68
CA GLN A 416 7.40 -7.40 -9.26
C GLN A 416 8.78 -7.18 -8.62
N GLN A 417 9.49 -6.15 -9.08
CA GLN A 417 10.94 -5.95 -8.85
C GLN A 417 11.35 -5.76 -7.37
N ILE A 418 11.46 -4.53 -6.85
CA ILE A 418 11.95 -4.26 -5.47
C ILE A 418 11.27 -5.09 -4.37
N PRO A 419 9.93 -5.22 -4.30
CA PRO A 419 9.34 -6.02 -3.24
C PRO A 419 9.65 -7.52 -3.38
N CYS A 420 10.12 -7.96 -4.55
CA CYS A 420 10.30 -9.36 -4.95
C CYS A 420 9.03 -10.16 -4.64
N SER A 421 8.01 -9.89 -5.45
CA SER A 421 6.64 -10.30 -5.16
C SER A 421 5.91 -10.78 -6.41
N LEU A 422 5.03 -11.75 -6.21
CA LEU A 422 4.15 -12.26 -7.26
C LEU A 422 2.94 -11.35 -7.40
N ILE A 423 2.71 -10.86 -8.62
CA ILE A 423 1.43 -10.31 -9.04
C ILE A 423 0.77 -11.32 -9.98
N ILE A 424 -0.52 -11.60 -9.80
CA ILE A 424 -1.34 -12.30 -10.81
C ILE A 424 -2.46 -11.36 -11.22
N GLN A 425 -2.78 -11.27 -12.51
CA GLN A 425 -3.86 -10.46 -13.04
C GLN A 425 -4.71 -11.27 -14.01
N ASP A 426 -6.02 -11.25 -13.82
CA ASP A 426 -7.01 -11.76 -14.77
C ASP A 426 -7.95 -10.62 -15.19
N SER A 427 -8.48 -10.69 -16.41
CA SER A 427 -9.45 -9.72 -16.94
C SER A 427 -10.58 -10.48 -17.64
N PRO A 428 -11.49 -11.12 -16.87
CA PRO A 428 -12.43 -12.10 -17.38
C PRO A 428 -13.64 -11.51 -18.13
N VAL A 429 -13.94 -10.21 -17.95
CA VAL A 429 -14.98 -9.46 -18.67
C VAL A 429 -14.42 -8.10 -19.07
N ALA A 430 -14.49 -7.76 -20.36
CA ALA A 430 -14.11 -6.44 -20.86
C ALA A 430 -14.91 -6.03 -22.12
N TYR A 431 -15.18 -4.73 -22.26
CA TYR A 431 -15.70 -4.11 -23.48
C TYR A 431 -15.31 -2.62 -23.58
N ARG A 432 -15.36 -2.07 -24.80
CA ARG A 432 -15.29 -0.62 -25.04
C ARG A 432 -16.71 -0.06 -25.16
N PRO A 433 -17.12 0.93 -24.35
CA PRO A 433 -18.36 1.66 -24.59
C PRO A 433 -18.24 2.58 -25.82
N ALA A 434 -19.36 3.11 -26.33
CA ALA A 434 -19.34 4.10 -27.41
C ALA A 434 -18.71 5.43 -26.98
N PHE A 435 -18.78 5.75 -25.68
CA PHE A 435 -18.23 6.95 -25.06
C PHE A 435 -17.62 6.64 -23.69
N GLY A 436 -16.57 7.37 -23.32
CA GLY A 436 -15.97 7.35 -21.98
C GLY A 436 -14.89 6.28 -21.79
N PRO A 437 -14.50 6.01 -20.53
CA PRO A 437 -13.46 5.03 -20.22
C PRO A 437 -13.88 3.59 -20.56
N ASP A 438 -12.92 2.74 -20.88
CA ASP A 438 -13.16 1.32 -21.15
C ASP A 438 -13.67 0.57 -19.90
N MET A 439 -14.66 -0.30 -20.08
CA MET A 439 -15.07 -1.25 -19.04
C MET A 439 -14.19 -2.50 -19.09
N ASN A 440 -13.12 -2.51 -18.32
CA ASN A 440 -12.20 -3.64 -18.21
C ASN A 440 -12.20 -4.18 -16.76
N PHE A 441 -12.94 -5.24 -16.47
CA PHE A 441 -12.99 -5.80 -15.13
C PHE A 441 -11.73 -6.63 -14.85
N ARG A 442 -10.80 -6.08 -14.07
CA ARG A 442 -9.58 -6.78 -13.63
C ARG A 442 -9.66 -7.22 -12.18
N ALA A 443 -9.22 -8.44 -11.90
CA ALA A 443 -8.86 -8.91 -10.57
C ALA A 443 -7.33 -9.07 -10.50
N SER A 444 -6.71 -8.51 -9.46
CA SER A 444 -5.25 -8.49 -9.26
C SER A 444 -4.90 -9.06 -7.88
N TYR A 445 -4.11 -10.14 -7.83
CA TYR A 445 -3.49 -10.67 -6.62
C TYR A 445 -2.12 -10.01 -6.42
N ASN A 446 -1.82 -9.59 -5.19
CA ASN A 446 -0.60 -8.88 -4.82
C ASN A 446 0.04 -9.55 -3.58
N GLN A 447 1.04 -10.42 -3.79
CA GLN A 447 1.55 -11.34 -2.75
C GLN A 447 2.18 -10.67 -1.51
N ARG A 448 2.64 -9.41 -1.61
CA ARG A 448 3.12 -8.58 -0.49
C ARG A 448 2.28 -7.30 -0.27
N ALA A 449 1.00 -7.31 -0.61
CA ALA A 449 0.08 -6.25 -0.16
C ALA A 449 0.11 -6.14 1.37
N ALA A 450 0.04 -4.91 1.89
CA ALA A 450 0.31 -4.59 3.30
C ALA A 450 -0.75 -3.66 3.92
N ASP A 451 -1.71 -3.25 3.10
CA ASP A 451 -2.60 -2.12 3.23
C ASP A 451 -4.08 -2.55 3.20
N GLN A 452 -4.37 -3.77 2.75
CA GLN A 452 -5.70 -4.35 2.82
C GLN A 452 -6.09 -4.65 4.28
N PRO A 453 -7.31 -4.30 4.73
CA PRO A 453 -7.83 -4.72 6.05
C PRO A 453 -7.92 -6.24 6.17
N ASP A 454 -7.68 -6.78 7.37
CA ASP A 454 -7.75 -8.25 7.61
C ASP A 454 -9.20 -8.78 7.56
N THR A 455 -10.21 -7.90 7.50
CA THR A 455 -11.61 -8.21 7.19
C THR A 455 -12.28 -7.03 6.48
N MET A 456 -12.90 -7.29 5.32
CA MET A 456 -13.42 -6.26 4.43
C MET A 456 -14.94 -6.19 4.47
N LEU A 457 -15.47 -5.03 4.89
CA LEU A 457 -16.91 -4.74 4.92
C LEU A 457 -17.36 -3.97 3.67
N PHE A 458 -16.81 -4.33 2.50
CA PHE A 458 -17.06 -3.71 1.18
C PHE A 458 -16.72 -4.71 0.06
N SER A 459 -17.18 -4.46 -1.17
CA SER A 459 -16.94 -5.32 -2.35
C SER A 459 -15.47 -5.75 -2.47
N ASN A 460 -15.20 -7.05 -2.44
CA ASN A 460 -13.84 -7.58 -2.52
C ASN A 460 -13.77 -8.99 -3.14
N PHE A 461 -12.54 -9.54 -3.21
CA PHE A 461 -12.22 -10.85 -3.80
C PHE A 461 -11.39 -11.73 -2.85
N GLY A 462 -11.46 -11.45 -1.54
CA GLY A 462 -10.69 -12.12 -0.50
C GLY A 462 -9.27 -11.57 -0.29
N PRO A 463 -8.52 -12.13 0.66
CA PRO A 463 -7.21 -11.60 1.07
C PRO A 463 -6.18 -11.63 -0.06
N LEU A 464 -5.38 -10.57 -0.13
CA LEU A 464 -4.36 -10.25 -1.15
C LEU A 464 -4.90 -10.03 -2.57
N TRP A 465 -6.22 -10.09 -2.80
CA TRP A 465 -6.85 -9.76 -4.08
C TRP A 465 -7.50 -8.37 -4.07
N SER A 466 -7.38 -7.65 -5.17
CA SER A 466 -7.92 -6.30 -5.39
C SER A 466 -8.62 -6.21 -6.75
N GLY A 467 -9.67 -5.39 -6.88
CA GLY A 467 -10.39 -5.18 -8.13
C GLY A 467 -10.09 -3.84 -8.79
N GLU A 468 -10.19 -3.77 -10.12
CA GLU A 468 -10.11 -2.53 -10.91
C GLU A 468 -11.08 -1.44 -10.43
N PHE A 469 -12.24 -1.86 -9.93
CA PHE A 469 -13.35 -0.99 -9.58
C PHE A 469 -13.54 -0.85 -8.06
N VAL A 470 -12.64 -1.42 -7.26
CA VAL A 470 -12.65 -1.27 -5.80
C VAL A 470 -11.54 -0.29 -5.42
N GLY A 471 -11.92 0.97 -5.19
CA GLY A 471 -11.04 2.02 -4.70
C GLY A 471 -11.73 2.84 -3.61
N TYR A 472 -10.96 3.28 -2.63
CA TYR A 472 -11.46 4.11 -1.52
C TYR A 472 -10.32 4.94 -0.93
N LEU A 473 -10.66 5.97 -0.18
CA LEU A 473 -9.71 6.67 0.68
C LEU A 473 -10.12 6.55 2.14
N GLU A 474 -9.12 6.60 3.01
CA GLU A 474 -9.27 6.74 4.46
C GLU A 474 -8.75 8.12 4.83
N ASP A 475 -9.65 8.99 5.31
CA ASP A 475 -9.29 10.29 5.91
C ASP A 475 -9.30 10.19 7.44
N ASP A 476 -8.22 10.69 8.06
CA ASP A 476 -8.22 11.00 9.48
C ASP A 476 -8.70 12.45 9.71
N ALA A 477 -9.19 12.73 10.93
CA ALA A 477 -9.65 14.06 11.31
C ALA A 477 -8.52 15.12 11.30
N THR A 478 -7.27 14.67 11.19
CA THR A 478 -6.02 15.45 11.29
C THR A 478 -5.44 15.86 9.94
N SER A 479 -6.11 15.53 8.83
CA SER A 479 -5.85 15.97 7.43
C SER A 479 -4.93 15.10 6.58
N ASN A 480 -4.51 13.93 7.05
CA ASN A 480 -3.81 12.95 6.22
C ASN A 480 -4.83 12.00 5.57
N VAL A 481 -4.55 11.61 4.33
CA VAL A 481 -5.42 10.74 3.54
C VAL A 481 -4.61 9.61 2.92
N THR A 482 -5.02 8.37 3.19
CA THR A 482 -4.50 7.20 2.48
C THR A 482 -5.50 6.79 1.40
N ILE A 483 -5.11 6.93 0.13
CA ILE A 483 -5.90 6.49 -1.01
C ILE A 483 -5.49 5.04 -1.34
N HIS A 484 -6.42 4.12 -1.16
CA HIS A 484 -6.29 2.73 -1.61
C HIS A 484 -6.67 2.67 -3.10
N LEU A 485 -5.69 2.29 -3.92
CA LEU A 485 -5.76 2.35 -5.37
C LEU A 485 -6.62 1.23 -5.95
N ARG A 486 -7.21 1.52 -7.10
CA ARG A 486 -7.76 0.52 -8.01
C ARG A 486 -6.66 -0.47 -8.41
N ASN A 487 -6.97 -1.77 -8.40
CA ASN A 487 -6.02 -2.88 -8.52
C ASN A 487 -5.05 -3.09 -7.34
N GLY A 488 -5.19 -2.33 -6.25
CA GLY A 488 -4.42 -2.50 -5.01
C GLY A 488 -3.16 -1.64 -4.91
N GLY A 489 -2.57 -1.64 -3.72
CA GLY A 489 -1.56 -0.67 -3.31
C GLY A 489 -2.18 0.67 -2.91
N TYR A 490 -1.37 1.58 -2.38
CA TYR A 490 -1.86 2.83 -1.80
C TYR A 490 -0.97 4.03 -2.11
N VAL A 491 -1.53 5.23 -1.92
CA VAL A 491 -0.79 6.51 -1.92
C VAL A 491 -1.21 7.31 -0.69
N LYS A 492 -0.24 7.84 0.07
CA LYS A 492 -0.50 8.77 1.17
C LYS A 492 -0.32 10.21 0.69
N LEU A 493 -1.31 11.06 0.93
CA LEU A 493 -1.30 12.49 0.63
C LEU A 493 -1.80 13.28 1.86
N SER A 494 -1.44 14.55 1.97
CA SER A 494 -2.01 15.45 2.98
C SER A 494 -2.85 16.54 2.34
N LEU A 495 -3.93 16.94 3.01
CA LEU A 495 -4.81 18.04 2.58
C LEU A 495 -4.28 19.42 3.01
N LEU A 496 -3.26 19.47 3.86
CA LEU A 496 -2.66 20.71 4.39
C LEU A 496 -1.54 21.27 3.50
N THR A 497 -1.08 20.47 2.56
CA THR A 497 0.02 20.74 1.62
C THR A 497 -0.52 20.68 0.20
N SER A 498 0.17 21.32 -0.75
CA SER A 498 -0.11 21.17 -2.18
C SER A 498 0.58 19.93 -2.76
N ASP A 499 0.61 18.83 -2.01
CA ASP A 499 1.40 17.66 -2.38
C ASP A 499 0.83 16.99 -3.63
N LYS A 500 1.75 16.63 -4.53
CA LYS A 500 1.47 15.92 -5.76
C LYS A 500 2.05 14.53 -5.65
N ASP A 501 1.25 13.52 -5.97
CA ASP A 501 1.78 12.18 -6.21
C ASP A 501 2.61 12.22 -7.50
N ILE A 502 3.93 12.15 -7.33
CA ILE A 502 4.93 12.20 -8.41
C ILE A 502 4.76 11.01 -9.37
N THR A 503 4.22 9.87 -8.92
CA THR A 503 4.11 8.65 -9.73
C THR A 503 2.95 8.68 -10.72
N SER A 504 1.82 9.26 -10.31
CA SER A 504 0.59 9.36 -11.13
C SER A 504 0.33 10.77 -11.65
N ASP A 505 1.22 11.73 -11.37
CA ASP A 505 1.06 13.16 -11.64
C ASP A 505 -0.26 13.73 -11.08
N SER A 506 -0.74 13.19 -9.96
CA SER A 506 -2.08 13.51 -9.42
C SER A 506 -2.06 14.31 -8.12
N ARG A 507 -3.16 15.00 -7.84
CA ARG A 507 -3.41 15.75 -6.60
C ARG A 507 -4.78 15.41 -6.04
N LEU A 508 -4.89 15.29 -4.72
CA LEU A 508 -6.18 15.14 -4.03
C LEU A 508 -6.75 16.51 -3.67
N ILE A 509 -8.03 16.72 -3.93
CA ILE A 509 -8.76 17.95 -3.60
C ILE A 509 -10.04 17.57 -2.86
N ARG A 510 -10.22 18.10 -1.66
CA ARG A 510 -11.50 18.05 -0.93
C ARG A 510 -12.43 19.12 -1.49
N VAL A 511 -13.47 18.70 -2.21
CA VAL A 511 -14.44 19.61 -2.85
C VAL A 511 -15.55 20.00 -1.87
N SER A 512 -15.95 19.07 -1.01
CA SER A 512 -16.87 19.30 0.11
C SER A 512 -16.45 18.41 1.31
N PRO A 513 -17.08 18.52 2.49
CA PRO A 513 -16.73 17.69 3.64
C PRO A 513 -16.68 16.18 3.32
N ASP A 514 -17.56 15.70 2.46
CA ASP A 514 -17.76 14.28 2.16
C ASP A 514 -17.49 13.93 0.68
N LEU A 515 -16.91 14.86 -0.11
CA LEU A 515 -16.57 14.66 -1.52
C LEU A 515 -15.12 15.04 -1.81
N TYR A 516 -14.40 14.10 -2.42
CA TYR A 516 -13.02 14.26 -2.85
C TYR A 516 -12.86 14.01 -4.35
N GLU A 517 -11.94 14.74 -4.98
CA GLU A 517 -11.49 14.49 -6.34
C GLU A 517 -9.98 14.29 -6.36
N ARG A 518 -9.52 13.15 -6.87
CA ARG A 518 -8.12 12.98 -7.28
C ARG A 518 -8.03 13.37 -8.75
N ARG A 519 -7.33 14.47 -9.05
CA ARG A 519 -7.21 15.04 -10.41
C ARG A 519 -5.82 14.73 -10.97
N PHE A 520 -5.76 14.24 -12.20
CA PHE A 520 -4.53 13.85 -12.89
C PHE A 520 -4.05 14.95 -13.86
N GLY A 521 -2.78 14.89 -14.27
CA GLY A 521 -2.17 15.85 -15.18
C GLY A 521 -2.77 15.89 -16.59
N ASP A 522 -3.41 14.81 -17.04
CA ASP A 522 -4.08 14.70 -18.35
C ASP A 522 -5.51 15.31 -18.36
N GLY A 523 -6.01 15.76 -17.21
CA GLY A 523 -7.38 16.29 -17.04
C GLY A 523 -8.42 15.25 -16.62
N SER A 524 -8.07 13.96 -16.55
CA SER A 524 -8.93 12.93 -15.95
C SER A 524 -9.06 13.11 -14.43
N LYS A 525 -10.06 12.47 -13.82
CA LYS A 525 -10.24 12.48 -12.36
C LYS A 525 -10.96 11.25 -11.82
N GLU A 526 -10.64 10.89 -10.59
CA GLU A 526 -11.37 9.94 -9.75
C GLU A 526 -12.17 10.72 -8.70
N VAL A 527 -13.46 10.41 -8.57
CA VAL A 527 -14.38 11.08 -7.64
C VAL A 527 -14.77 10.10 -6.53
N TYR A 528 -14.56 10.49 -5.28
CA TYR A 528 -14.92 9.72 -4.09
C TYR A 528 -16.02 10.48 -3.34
N SER A 529 -17.20 9.88 -3.20
CA SER A 529 -18.37 10.57 -2.63
C SER A 529 -19.33 9.70 -1.81
N LEU A 530 -19.00 8.43 -1.58
CA LEU A 530 -19.77 7.55 -0.67
C LEU A 530 -18.99 7.34 0.63
N ALA A 531 -19.37 8.00 1.71
CA ALA A 531 -18.65 7.97 2.98
C ALA A 531 -19.32 7.06 4.04
N THR A 532 -18.54 6.31 4.81
CA THR A 532 -19.05 5.48 5.94
C THR A 532 -19.35 6.29 7.21
N ALA A 533 -18.96 7.57 7.25
CA ALA A 533 -19.27 8.49 8.33
C ALA A 533 -19.27 9.95 7.83
N PRO A 534 -19.89 10.90 8.57
CA PRO A 534 -19.71 12.32 8.34
C PRO A 534 -18.24 12.75 8.56
N ALA A 535 -17.82 13.80 7.87
CA ALA A 535 -16.51 14.44 8.02
C ALA A 535 -16.12 14.70 9.50
N GLY A 536 -14.84 14.47 9.83
CA GLY A 536 -14.30 14.62 11.18
C GLY A 536 -14.24 13.31 11.98
N ASN A 537 -14.89 12.25 11.49
CA ASN A 537 -14.67 10.88 11.95
C ASN A 537 -13.58 10.20 11.12
N SER A 538 -12.85 9.25 11.71
CA SER A 538 -12.11 8.24 10.95
C SER A 538 -13.11 7.38 10.15
N ARG A 539 -12.90 7.26 8.84
CA ARG A 539 -13.88 6.65 7.93
C ARG A 539 -13.26 6.22 6.61
N ARG A 540 -14.07 5.57 5.77
CA ARG A 540 -13.76 5.29 4.37
C ARG A 540 -14.66 6.13 3.46
N VAL A 541 -14.11 6.68 2.39
CA VAL A 541 -14.87 7.32 1.30
C VAL A 541 -14.57 6.59 0.00
N PHE A 542 -15.58 5.92 -0.55
CA PHE A 542 -15.45 5.04 -1.71
C PHE A 542 -15.52 5.79 -3.04
N LEU A 543 -14.82 5.25 -4.04
CA LEU A 543 -14.82 5.70 -5.43
C LEU A 543 -16.23 5.58 -6.03
N THR A 544 -16.76 6.67 -6.59
CA THR A 544 -18.09 6.73 -7.18
C THR A 544 -18.08 7.05 -8.67
N GLN A 545 -17.02 7.69 -9.20
CA GLN A 545 -16.83 7.92 -10.63
C GLN A 545 -15.36 7.86 -11.05
N VAL A 546 -15.11 7.34 -12.25
CA VAL A 546 -13.84 7.48 -12.99
C VAL A 546 -14.14 8.28 -14.24
N VAL A 547 -13.59 9.48 -14.36
CA VAL A 547 -13.94 10.48 -15.37
C VAL A 547 -12.75 10.72 -16.30
N ASP A 548 -12.97 10.61 -17.61
CA ASP A 548 -11.97 10.90 -18.65
C ASP A 548 -11.74 12.43 -18.82
N PRO A 549 -10.70 12.85 -19.58
CA PRO A 549 -10.44 14.27 -19.85
C PRO A 549 -11.55 15.02 -20.61
N LYS A 550 -12.56 14.32 -21.14
CA LYS A 550 -13.72 14.88 -21.86
C LYS A 550 -14.97 15.01 -20.96
N GLY A 551 -14.87 14.64 -19.68
CA GLY A 551 -16.00 14.64 -18.75
C GLY A 551 -17.01 13.52 -19.03
N LEU A 552 -16.56 12.39 -19.58
CA LEU A 552 -17.33 11.15 -19.72
C LEU A 552 -16.84 10.18 -18.64
N ALA A 553 -17.74 9.44 -17.98
CA ALA A 553 -17.37 8.65 -16.81
C ALA A 553 -17.97 7.24 -16.78
N LEU A 554 -17.27 6.36 -16.07
CA LEU A 554 -17.86 5.19 -15.43
C LEU A 554 -18.44 5.64 -14.08
N THR A 555 -19.68 5.26 -13.79
CA THR A 555 -20.40 5.62 -12.56
C THR A 555 -20.73 4.37 -11.75
N PHE A 556 -20.42 4.40 -10.45
CA PHE A 556 -20.44 3.23 -9.59
C PHE A 556 -21.67 3.33 -8.68
N ILE A 557 -22.66 2.48 -8.92
CA ILE A 557 -23.93 2.46 -8.19
C ILE A 557 -23.80 1.48 -7.04
N TYR A 558 -23.77 2.01 -5.83
CA TYR A 558 -23.71 1.22 -4.59
C TYR A 558 -25.09 0.78 -4.12
N ASP A 559 -25.13 -0.31 -3.37
CA ASP A 559 -26.33 -0.93 -2.84
C ASP A 559 -27.17 0.05 -2.00
N THR A 560 -28.47 -0.23 -1.98
CA THR A 560 -29.47 0.47 -1.16
C THR A 560 -29.87 -0.34 0.06
N ASP A 561 -29.48 -1.63 0.14
CA ASP A 561 -29.62 -2.43 1.36
C ASP A 561 -28.80 -1.80 2.51
N PRO A 562 -29.43 -1.39 3.63
CA PRO A 562 -28.73 -0.78 4.75
C PRO A 562 -27.73 -1.72 5.46
N ASN A 563 -27.81 -3.03 5.24
CA ASN A 563 -26.85 -4.01 5.78
C ASN A 563 -25.55 -4.06 4.98
N TYR A 564 -25.60 -3.69 3.68
CA TYR A 564 -24.51 -3.83 2.73
C TYR A 564 -24.26 -2.59 1.84
N PRO A 565 -24.36 -1.35 2.36
CA PRO A 565 -24.39 -0.13 1.53
C PRO A 565 -23.06 0.19 0.81
N THR A 566 -22.01 -0.57 1.13
CA THR A 566 -20.65 -0.50 0.59
C THR A 566 -20.39 -1.56 -0.48
N ARG A 567 -21.42 -2.28 -0.94
CA ARG A 567 -21.36 -3.13 -2.13
C ARG A 567 -21.63 -2.32 -3.39
N ILE A 568 -20.75 -2.41 -4.38
CA ILE A 568 -21.01 -1.95 -5.75
C ILE A 568 -22.02 -2.92 -6.36
N LYS A 569 -23.22 -2.42 -6.70
CA LYS A 569 -24.28 -3.21 -7.34
C LYS A 569 -24.15 -3.17 -8.87
N GLN A 570 -23.87 -1.99 -9.42
CA GLN A 570 -23.75 -1.77 -10.87
C GLN A 570 -22.62 -0.78 -11.18
N ILE A 571 -22.03 -0.91 -12.36
CA ILE A 571 -21.13 0.07 -12.96
C ILE A 571 -21.73 0.47 -14.30
N VAL A 572 -22.06 1.75 -14.44
CA VAL A 572 -22.75 2.31 -15.62
C VAL A 572 -21.76 3.15 -16.43
N ASP A 573 -21.64 2.87 -17.72
CA ASP A 573 -20.78 3.63 -18.63
C ASP A 573 -21.43 4.93 -19.15
N ALA A 574 -20.67 5.77 -19.86
CA ALA A 574 -21.17 7.05 -20.38
C ALA A 574 -22.16 6.92 -21.57
N SER A 575 -22.41 5.69 -22.03
CA SER A 575 -23.47 5.34 -22.99
C SER A 575 -24.75 4.85 -22.29
N GLY A 576 -24.72 4.68 -20.96
CA GLY A 576 -25.84 4.22 -20.14
C GLY A 576 -25.97 2.70 -20.01
N LEU A 577 -25.00 1.91 -20.46
CA LEU A 577 -25.03 0.46 -20.30
C LEU A 577 -24.54 0.05 -18.90
N SER A 578 -25.15 -0.97 -18.31
CA SER A 578 -24.86 -1.46 -16.95
C SER A 578 -24.07 -2.77 -16.97
N THR A 579 -22.99 -2.81 -16.18
CA THR A 579 -22.35 -4.05 -15.74
C THR A 579 -22.75 -4.31 -14.27
N ASP A 580 -23.38 -5.45 -14.02
CA ASP A 580 -23.97 -5.81 -12.72
C ASP A 580 -23.04 -6.75 -11.94
N LEU A 581 -22.98 -6.58 -10.61
CA LEU A 581 -22.17 -7.39 -9.69
C LEU A 581 -23.07 -8.16 -8.71
N SER A 582 -22.82 -9.48 -8.57
CA SER A 582 -23.57 -10.35 -7.65
C SER A 582 -22.72 -10.80 -6.45
N TYR A 583 -23.40 -11.07 -5.33
CA TYR A 583 -22.83 -11.41 -4.02
C TYR A 583 -23.51 -12.65 -3.44
N GLU A 584 -23.17 -13.82 -3.97
CA GLU A 584 -23.85 -15.09 -3.65
C GLU A 584 -22.94 -16.08 -2.89
N VAL A 585 -21.84 -15.61 -2.29
CA VAL A 585 -20.97 -16.47 -1.46
C VAL A 585 -21.62 -16.66 -0.08
N PRO A 586 -21.91 -17.90 0.36
CA PRO A 586 -22.49 -18.14 1.67
C PRO A 586 -21.59 -17.63 2.81
N ASP A 587 -22.23 -16.99 3.79
CA ASP A 587 -21.62 -16.39 4.99
C ASP A 587 -20.63 -15.24 4.75
N ASP A 588 -20.38 -14.85 3.50
CA ASP A 588 -19.50 -13.73 3.13
C ASP A 588 -20.15 -12.82 2.07
N PRO A 589 -21.05 -11.92 2.49
CA PRO A 589 -21.92 -11.15 1.60
C PRO A 589 -21.19 -10.03 0.82
N TYR A 590 -19.88 -9.88 1.00
CA TYR A 590 -19.03 -8.87 0.36
C TYR A 590 -18.11 -9.41 -0.73
N LEU A 591 -17.98 -10.73 -0.84
CA LEU A 591 -17.27 -11.38 -1.95
C LEU A 591 -18.09 -11.32 -3.24
N VAL A 592 -17.52 -10.68 -4.27
CA VAL A 592 -18.10 -10.68 -5.62
C VAL A 592 -18.07 -12.11 -6.14
N SER A 593 -19.24 -12.69 -6.44
CA SER A 593 -19.37 -14.05 -6.99
C SER A 593 -19.55 -14.06 -8.51
N ARG A 594 -20.18 -13.03 -9.09
CA ARG A 594 -20.34 -12.86 -10.53
C ARG A 594 -20.25 -11.40 -10.97
N VAL A 595 -19.89 -11.22 -12.23
CA VAL A 595 -19.93 -9.94 -12.96
C VAL A 595 -20.65 -10.22 -14.28
N HIS A 596 -21.78 -9.57 -14.52
CA HIS A 596 -22.58 -9.74 -15.73
C HIS A 596 -22.57 -8.44 -16.54
N ASP A 597 -22.22 -8.50 -17.82
CA ASP A 597 -22.08 -7.34 -18.68
C ASP A 597 -23.36 -6.99 -19.48
N PRO A 598 -23.43 -5.84 -20.16
CA PRO A 598 -24.62 -5.44 -20.91
C PRO A 598 -25.00 -6.34 -22.08
N PHE A 599 -24.12 -7.28 -22.47
CA PHE A 599 -24.22 -8.11 -23.67
C PHE A 599 -24.55 -9.57 -23.34
N GLY A 600 -24.84 -9.88 -22.08
CA GLY A 600 -25.17 -11.23 -21.63
C GLY A 600 -23.96 -12.14 -21.36
N ARG A 601 -22.76 -11.56 -21.24
CA ARG A 601 -21.54 -12.30 -20.88
C ARG A 601 -21.30 -12.19 -19.38
N GLU A 602 -20.83 -13.27 -18.75
CA GLU A 602 -20.54 -13.27 -17.31
C GLU A 602 -19.16 -13.84 -16.95
N ALA A 603 -18.55 -13.27 -15.90
CA ALA A 603 -17.44 -13.89 -15.18
C ALA A 603 -17.94 -14.48 -13.85
N GLN A 604 -17.35 -15.58 -13.42
CA GLN A 604 -17.63 -16.20 -12.12
C GLN A 604 -16.38 -16.28 -11.24
N PHE A 605 -16.55 -16.07 -9.94
CA PHE A 605 -15.49 -16.06 -8.93
C PHE A 605 -15.85 -17.08 -7.86
N ILE A 606 -15.04 -18.13 -7.73
CA ILE A 606 -15.33 -19.32 -6.92
C ILE A 606 -14.39 -19.37 -5.71
N TYR A 607 -14.96 -19.50 -4.52
CA TYR A 607 -14.24 -19.37 -3.24
C TYR A 607 -14.30 -20.64 -2.40
N SER A 608 -13.24 -20.87 -1.63
CA SER A 608 -13.13 -22.00 -0.69
C SER A 608 -12.63 -21.52 0.68
N GLY A 609 -12.89 -22.30 1.73
CA GLY A 609 -12.20 -22.13 3.00
C GLY A 609 -10.79 -22.72 2.92
N LEU A 610 -9.76 -21.89 2.89
CA LEU A 610 -8.34 -22.29 2.85
C LEU A 610 -7.51 -21.41 3.79
N ALA A 611 -6.58 -22.04 4.49
CA ALA A 611 -5.72 -21.39 5.47
C ALA A 611 -6.48 -20.59 6.56
N GLY A 612 -7.75 -20.91 6.84
CA GLY A 612 -8.57 -20.22 7.83
C GLY A 612 -9.44 -19.07 7.27
N ASP A 613 -9.37 -18.78 5.97
CA ASP A 613 -10.12 -17.70 5.31
C ASP A 613 -10.85 -18.15 4.04
N ARG A 614 -11.82 -17.36 3.58
CA ARG A 614 -12.38 -17.49 2.23
C ARG A 614 -11.35 -16.98 1.21
N ARG A 615 -10.92 -17.85 0.28
CA ARG A 615 -9.92 -17.53 -0.76
C ARG A 615 -10.44 -17.86 -2.15
N LEU A 616 -10.17 -16.97 -3.10
CA LEU A 616 -10.51 -17.12 -4.52
C LEU A 616 -9.72 -18.30 -5.10
N GLN A 617 -10.40 -19.40 -5.41
CA GLN A 617 -9.80 -20.59 -6.02
C GLN A 617 -9.83 -20.54 -7.54
N THR A 618 -10.91 -20.03 -8.14
CA THR A 618 -11.09 -20.07 -9.59
C THR A 618 -11.76 -18.78 -10.08
N ILE A 619 -11.23 -18.22 -11.16
CA ILE A 619 -11.89 -17.25 -12.01
C ILE A 619 -12.30 -18.00 -13.29
N ARG A 620 -13.59 -17.92 -13.64
CA ARG A 620 -14.12 -18.38 -14.92
C ARG A 620 -14.49 -17.16 -15.76
N ASP A 621 -14.00 -17.11 -16.98
CA ASP A 621 -14.19 -15.96 -17.88
C ASP A 621 -15.48 -16.00 -18.69
N ALA A 622 -15.73 -14.93 -19.43
CA ALA A 622 -16.88 -14.74 -20.33
C ALA A 622 -17.05 -15.82 -21.43
N VAL A 623 -16.03 -16.64 -21.72
CA VAL A 623 -16.10 -17.73 -22.69
C VAL A 623 -15.91 -19.12 -22.06
N GLY A 624 -15.88 -19.20 -20.72
CA GLY A 624 -15.82 -20.44 -19.95
C GLY A 624 -14.42 -21.00 -19.70
N LEU A 625 -13.35 -20.25 -19.99
CA LEU A 625 -11.98 -20.61 -19.60
C LEU A 625 -11.80 -20.41 -18.10
N GLU A 626 -11.01 -21.29 -17.47
CA GLU A 626 -10.79 -21.26 -16.02
C GLU A 626 -9.31 -21.04 -15.65
N SER A 627 -9.08 -20.00 -14.87
CA SER A 627 -7.84 -19.75 -14.14
C SER A 627 -8.03 -20.20 -12.68
N SER A 628 -7.22 -21.13 -12.16
CA SER A 628 -7.31 -21.57 -10.76
C SER A 628 -6.01 -21.50 -9.97
N PHE A 629 -6.11 -21.34 -8.65
CA PHE A 629 -5.00 -20.93 -7.76
C PHE A 629 -4.85 -21.87 -6.57
N GLY A 630 -3.65 -22.42 -6.39
CA GLY A 630 -3.26 -23.20 -5.20
C GLY A 630 -2.53 -22.34 -4.18
N TYR A 631 -2.86 -22.52 -2.89
CA TYR A 631 -2.33 -21.72 -1.77
C TYR A 631 -1.55 -22.59 -0.77
N ASP A 632 -0.56 -22.00 -0.10
CA ASP A 632 0.12 -22.60 1.06
C ASP A 632 -0.67 -22.38 2.38
N SER A 633 -0.12 -22.87 3.51
CA SER A 633 -0.71 -22.67 4.84
C SER A 633 -0.72 -21.22 5.33
N ASN A 634 0.08 -20.34 4.73
CA ASN A 634 0.09 -18.89 5.00
C ASN A 634 -0.89 -18.12 4.09
N GLY A 635 -1.62 -18.82 3.22
CA GLY A 635 -2.53 -18.19 2.27
C GLY A 635 -1.84 -17.49 1.10
N ILE A 636 -0.60 -17.88 0.77
CA ILE A 636 0.17 -17.38 -0.37
C ILE A 636 0.00 -18.33 -1.57
N ILE A 637 -0.28 -17.78 -2.76
CA ILE A 637 -0.38 -18.57 -4.00
C ILE A 637 0.97 -19.22 -4.34
N THR A 638 0.98 -20.54 -4.48
CA THR A 638 2.12 -21.37 -4.89
C THR A 638 1.93 -22.04 -6.26
N SER A 639 0.72 -22.02 -6.82
CA SER A 639 0.47 -22.44 -8.20
C SER A 639 -0.69 -21.69 -8.86
N MET A 640 -0.56 -21.50 -10.17
CA MET A 640 -1.61 -20.98 -11.05
C MET A 640 -1.80 -21.96 -12.20
N LYS A 641 -3.00 -22.52 -12.33
CA LYS A 641 -3.38 -23.43 -13.40
C LYS A 641 -4.29 -22.71 -14.39
N THR A 642 -3.98 -22.87 -15.66
CA THR A 642 -4.78 -22.40 -16.80
C THR A 642 -5.04 -23.56 -17.76
N PRO A 643 -5.84 -23.41 -18.82
CA PRO A 643 -5.97 -24.40 -19.89
C PRO A 643 -4.64 -24.75 -20.60
N TYR A 644 -3.64 -23.87 -20.54
CA TYR A 644 -2.28 -24.13 -21.06
C TYR A 644 -1.35 -24.83 -20.06
N GLY A 645 -1.87 -25.22 -18.89
CA GLY A 645 -1.16 -25.97 -17.86
C GLY A 645 -0.90 -25.18 -16.58
N THR A 646 -0.07 -25.75 -15.71
CA THR A 646 0.22 -25.21 -14.37
C THR A 646 1.58 -24.51 -14.33
N THR A 647 1.59 -23.27 -13.86
CA THR A 647 2.79 -22.58 -13.38
C THR A 647 2.88 -22.74 -11.86
N THR A 648 4.06 -23.02 -11.32
CA THR A 648 4.32 -23.02 -9.87
C THR A 648 5.25 -21.89 -9.47
N PHE A 649 5.14 -21.45 -8.21
CA PHE A 649 5.91 -20.34 -7.65
C PHE A 649 6.60 -20.78 -6.38
N THR A 650 7.90 -20.50 -6.27
CA THR A 650 8.68 -20.74 -5.05
C THR A 650 9.26 -19.43 -4.55
N TYR A 651 9.25 -19.26 -3.22
CA TYR A 651 9.67 -18.04 -2.54
C TYR A 651 10.77 -18.37 -1.54
N ALA A 652 11.76 -17.49 -1.39
CA ALA A 652 12.70 -17.55 -0.28
C ALA A 652 13.08 -16.13 0.16
N ASP A 653 13.03 -15.88 1.47
CA ASP A 653 13.57 -14.68 2.09
C ASP A 653 14.76 -15.11 2.97
N ALA A 654 15.92 -14.49 2.79
CA ALA A 654 17.16 -14.82 3.50
C ALA A 654 17.87 -13.54 3.99
N ALA A 655 18.78 -13.66 4.95
CA ALA A 655 19.64 -12.55 5.36
C ALA A 655 20.68 -12.22 4.28
N SER A 656 20.93 -10.94 4.06
CA SER A 656 22.06 -10.45 3.24
C SER A 656 23.35 -10.36 4.08
N ALA A 657 24.49 -10.19 3.41
CA ALA A 657 25.76 -9.85 4.06
C ALA A 657 25.68 -8.47 4.76
N LEU A 658 24.93 -7.52 4.18
CA LEU A 658 24.52 -6.31 4.89
C LEU A 658 23.64 -6.68 6.10
N PRO A 659 24.02 -6.25 7.32
CA PRO A 659 23.17 -6.36 8.48
C PRO A 659 21.78 -5.74 8.28
N GLY A 660 20.72 -6.44 8.70
CA GLY A 660 19.33 -5.95 8.61
C GLY A 660 18.74 -5.89 7.20
N SER A 661 19.50 -6.39 6.23
CA SER A 661 19.07 -6.48 4.85
C SER A 661 18.68 -7.90 4.49
N GLN A 662 17.83 -8.02 3.47
CA GLN A 662 17.39 -9.30 2.94
C GLN A 662 17.86 -9.52 1.52
N ILE A 663 18.03 -10.79 1.19
CA ILE A 663 17.88 -11.32 -0.15
C ILE A 663 16.44 -11.84 -0.22
N ARG A 664 15.68 -11.40 -1.22
CA ARG A 664 14.33 -11.91 -1.48
C ARG A 664 14.30 -12.54 -2.85
N THR A 665 13.72 -13.73 -2.95
CA THR A 665 13.75 -14.58 -4.14
C THR A 665 12.34 -15.02 -4.51
N LEU A 666 12.05 -14.95 -5.81
CA LEU A 666 10.86 -15.55 -6.42
C LEU A 666 11.25 -16.23 -7.73
N GLU A 667 10.95 -17.52 -7.84
CA GLU A 667 11.13 -18.32 -9.04
C GLU A 667 9.78 -18.88 -9.51
N ALA A 668 9.44 -18.64 -10.77
CA ALA A 668 8.29 -19.19 -11.45
C ALA A 668 8.74 -20.36 -12.36
N THR A 669 8.09 -21.51 -12.27
CA THR A 669 8.30 -22.64 -13.19
C THR A 669 7.03 -22.85 -14.01
N GLY A 670 7.10 -22.63 -15.32
CA GLY A 670 5.97 -22.77 -16.24
C GLY A 670 5.62 -24.22 -16.59
N PRO A 671 4.53 -24.45 -17.34
CA PRO A 671 4.01 -25.80 -17.62
C PRO A 671 4.97 -26.74 -18.35
N THR A 672 5.93 -26.19 -19.10
CA THR A 672 6.96 -26.93 -19.84
C THR A 672 8.24 -27.18 -19.02
N GLY A 673 8.30 -26.74 -17.76
CA GLY A 673 9.50 -26.76 -16.94
C GLY A 673 10.44 -25.55 -17.15
N ALA A 674 10.16 -24.67 -18.12
CA ALA A 674 10.88 -23.41 -18.30
C ALA A 674 10.74 -22.53 -17.04
N LYS A 675 11.83 -21.88 -16.63
CA LYS A 675 11.90 -21.11 -15.38
C LYS A 675 12.15 -19.63 -15.62
N GLU A 676 11.54 -18.77 -14.83
CA GLU A 676 11.93 -17.37 -14.67
C GLU A 676 12.23 -17.08 -13.21
N ARG A 677 13.20 -16.20 -12.93
CA ARG A 677 13.63 -15.91 -11.58
C ARG A 677 13.91 -14.43 -11.37
N ILE A 678 13.53 -13.92 -10.20
CA ILE A 678 13.86 -12.59 -9.75
C ILE A 678 14.43 -12.64 -8.33
N GLU A 679 15.47 -11.84 -8.09
CA GLU A 679 16.06 -11.65 -6.76
C GLU A 679 16.26 -10.17 -6.47
N TYR A 680 15.79 -9.71 -5.30
CA TYR A 680 16.17 -8.42 -4.74
C TYR A 680 17.30 -8.63 -3.73
N HIS A 681 18.36 -7.84 -3.89
CA HIS A 681 19.51 -7.78 -2.98
C HIS A 681 19.72 -6.35 -2.51
N ALA A 682 19.70 -6.13 -1.19
CA ALA A 682 20.04 -4.80 -0.66
C ALA A 682 21.53 -4.45 -0.82
N GLU A 683 22.39 -5.46 -0.82
CA GLU A 683 23.81 -5.42 -1.22
C GLU A 683 24.15 -6.71 -1.96
N TYR A 684 24.76 -6.57 -3.13
CA TYR A 684 25.32 -7.63 -3.94
C TYR A 684 26.29 -7.04 -4.96
N SER A 685 27.49 -7.62 -5.10
CA SER A 685 28.50 -7.15 -6.04
C SER A 685 28.02 -7.29 -7.49
N VAL A 686 27.92 -6.18 -8.22
CA VAL A 686 27.44 -6.18 -9.62
C VAL A 686 28.48 -5.59 -10.58
N PRO A 687 28.45 -5.96 -11.88
CA PRO A 687 29.35 -5.41 -12.88
C PRO A 687 29.24 -3.88 -12.97
N ARG A 688 30.39 -3.22 -12.83
CA ARG A 688 30.55 -1.76 -12.91
C ARG A 688 31.09 -1.40 -14.30
N GLU A 689 30.65 -0.27 -14.85
CA GLU A 689 31.31 0.29 -16.03
C GLU A 689 32.57 1.05 -15.59
N GLU A 690 33.65 0.94 -16.35
CA GLU A 690 34.92 1.65 -16.08
C GLU A 690 34.76 3.17 -16.24
N GLN A 691 33.83 3.61 -17.09
CA GLN A 691 33.45 5.01 -17.25
C GLN A 691 31.93 5.17 -17.17
N VAL A 692 31.49 6.15 -16.38
CA VAL A 692 30.11 6.62 -16.34
C VAL A 692 29.87 7.68 -17.44
N PRO A 693 28.63 7.88 -17.92
CA PRO A 693 28.34 8.91 -18.91
C PRO A 693 28.74 10.31 -18.41
N VAL A 694 29.34 11.11 -19.29
CA VAL A 694 29.67 12.52 -19.01
C VAL A 694 28.74 13.40 -19.83
N ALA A 695 27.86 14.13 -19.15
CA ALA A 695 26.94 15.09 -19.77
C ALA A 695 26.97 16.43 -19.00
N PRO A 696 27.09 17.59 -19.68
CA PRO A 696 27.18 18.89 -19.00
C PRO A 696 25.99 19.15 -18.07
N GLY A 697 26.27 19.39 -16.78
CA GLY A 697 25.27 19.69 -15.77
C GLY A 697 24.51 18.49 -15.19
N LEU A 698 24.86 17.25 -15.57
CA LEU A 698 24.28 16.01 -15.05
C LEU A 698 25.36 15.18 -14.33
N GLY A 699 25.03 14.66 -13.15
CA GLY A 699 25.90 13.78 -12.38
C GLY A 699 25.55 12.31 -12.58
N PHE A 700 26.55 11.47 -12.81
CA PHE A 700 26.42 10.01 -12.78
C PHE A 700 27.61 9.45 -12.00
N ASP A 701 27.38 8.46 -11.13
CA ASP A 701 28.44 7.75 -10.43
C ASP A 701 28.12 6.26 -10.24
N ASN A 702 29.08 5.50 -9.72
CA ASN A 702 28.96 4.09 -9.38
C ASN A 702 29.28 3.82 -7.89
N ALA A 703 29.28 4.85 -7.03
CA ALA A 703 29.72 4.77 -5.64
C ALA A 703 28.85 3.82 -4.81
N PHE A 704 27.57 3.72 -5.15
CA PHE A 704 26.59 2.87 -4.46
C PHE A 704 26.05 1.72 -5.33
N ILE A 705 26.71 1.38 -6.44
CA ILE A 705 26.19 0.49 -7.49
C ILE A 705 25.88 -0.94 -7.00
N ASP A 706 26.55 -1.41 -5.95
CA ASP A 706 26.34 -2.75 -5.38
C ASP A 706 25.10 -2.84 -4.46
N TYR A 707 24.46 -1.71 -4.14
CA TYR A 707 23.29 -1.68 -3.27
C TYR A 707 21.97 -1.66 -4.04
N ARG A 708 20.86 -2.06 -3.41
CA ARG A 708 19.48 -1.90 -3.94
C ARG A 708 19.27 -2.51 -5.34
N ASN A 709 19.88 -3.66 -5.62
CA ASN A 709 19.85 -4.29 -6.94
C ASN A 709 18.73 -5.31 -7.05
N VAL A 710 18.09 -5.37 -8.22
CA VAL A 710 17.22 -6.48 -8.62
C VAL A 710 17.86 -7.20 -9.79
N LEU A 711 18.11 -8.50 -9.63
CA LEU A 711 18.58 -9.38 -10.69
C LEU A 711 17.38 -10.16 -11.22
N TYR A 712 17.19 -10.16 -12.54
CA TYR A 712 16.14 -10.91 -13.23
C TYR A 712 16.74 -11.80 -14.32
N TRP A 713 16.32 -13.05 -14.32
CA TRP A 713 16.64 -14.06 -15.32
C TRP A 713 15.34 -14.50 -16.00
N ASP A 714 15.24 -14.20 -17.30
CA ASP A 714 14.16 -14.70 -18.14
C ASP A 714 14.32 -16.20 -18.45
N ALA A 715 13.35 -16.78 -19.16
CA ALA A 715 13.33 -18.19 -19.50
C ALA A 715 14.58 -18.65 -20.29
N LYS A 716 15.17 -17.78 -21.10
CA LYS A 716 16.38 -18.08 -21.88
C LYS A 716 17.63 -17.99 -21.01
N ALA A 717 17.72 -17.00 -20.13
CA ALA A 717 18.82 -16.87 -19.18
C ALA A 717 18.85 -18.07 -18.22
N MET A 718 17.70 -18.51 -17.71
CA MET A 718 17.60 -19.71 -16.87
C MET A 718 17.96 -20.99 -17.63
N ASP A 719 17.57 -21.13 -18.90
CA ASP A 719 17.94 -22.27 -19.75
C ASP A 719 19.47 -22.35 -19.98
N ILE A 720 20.11 -21.21 -20.30
CA ILE A 720 21.58 -21.09 -20.43
C ILE A 720 22.30 -21.53 -19.14
N LEU A 721 21.72 -21.25 -17.98
CA LEU A 721 22.26 -21.61 -16.67
C LEU A 721 21.87 -23.03 -16.20
N GLY A 722 21.21 -23.84 -17.04
CA GLY A 722 20.78 -25.20 -16.68
C GLY A 722 19.67 -25.24 -15.62
N GLY A 723 18.88 -24.17 -15.50
CA GLY A 723 17.75 -24.06 -14.57
C GLY A 723 18.11 -23.72 -13.12
N SER A 724 19.35 -23.28 -12.84
CA SER A 724 19.79 -22.81 -11.53
C SER A 724 20.78 -21.65 -11.61
N VAL A 725 20.60 -20.63 -10.76
CA VAL A 725 21.55 -19.51 -10.63
C VAL A 725 22.68 -19.76 -9.61
N SER A 726 22.62 -20.88 -8.86
CA SER A 726 23.56 -21.17 -7.77
C SER A 726 24.75 -22.04 -8.18
N SER A 727 24.72 -22.63 -9.37
CA SER A 727 25.76 -23.53 -9.91
C SER A 727 27.00 -22.78 -10.37
N ASP A 728 26.82 -21.63 -11.03
CA ASP A 728 27.87 -20.69 -11.39
C ASP A 728 27.36 -19.25 -11.17
N PRO A 729 27.68 -18.63 -10.00
CA PRO A 729 27.28 -17.27 -9.72
C PRO A 729 27.85 -16.24 -10.71
N THR A 730 28.99 -16.51 -11.32
CA THR A 730 29.62 -15.57 -12.28
C THR A 730 28.83 -15.57 -13.59
N ALA A 731 28.52 -16.76 -14.11
CA ALA A 731 27.65 -16.90 -15.27
C ALA A 731 26.23 -16.39 -14.97
N ALA A 732 25.70 -16.61 -13.76
CA ALA A 732 24.39 -16.10 -13.37
C ALA A 732 24.35 -14.57 -13.45
N VAL A 733 25.31 -13.86 -12.85
CA VAL A 733 25.38 -12.39 -12.91
C VAL A 733 25.59 -11.89 -14.34
N ALA A 734 26.40 -12.58 -15.15
CA ALA A 734 26.62 -12.21 -16.55
C ALA A 734 25.36 -12.36 -17.44
N ASN A 735 24.47 -13.30 -17.11
CA ASN A 735 23.21 -13.56 -17.81
C ASN A 735 21.99 -12.90 -17.15
N ALA A 736 22.16 -12.14 -16.07
CA ALA A 736 21.09 -11.37 -15.43
C ALA A 736 20.82 -10.04 -16.15
N THR A 737 19.56 -9.62 -16.18
CA THR A 737 19.25 -8.19 -16.27
C THR A 737 19.28 -7.60 -14.86
N ILE A 738 20.15 -6.62 -14.64
CA ILE A 738 20.38 -5.99 -13.35
C ILE A 738 19.76 -4.59 -13.36
N PHE A 739 18.75 -4.39 -12.52
CA PHE A 739 18.10 -3.11 -12.27
C PHE A 739 18.68 -2.50 -10.99
N HIS A 740 19.28 -1.31 -11.11
CA HIS A 740 19.80 -0.53 -10.00
C HIS A 740 18.89 0.67 -9.74
N TYR A 741 18.66 0.99 -8.46
CA TYR A 741 17.65 1.95 -8.05
C TYR A 741 18.23 3.11 -7.25
N LEU A 742 17.72 4.32 -7.51
CA LEU A 742 17.98 5.51 -6.69
C LEU A 742 17.58 5.25 -5.24
N HIS A 743 18.14 6.01 -4.31
CA HIS A 743 17.90 5.86 -2.88
C HIS A 743 17.08 7.02 -2.30
N VAL A 744 16.38 6.75 -1.19
CA VAL A 744 15.78 7.78 -0.32
C VAL A 744 16.28 7.48 1.09
N GLY A 745 17.24 8.27 1.56
CA GLY A 745 18.08 7.88 2.69
C GLY A 745 18.76 6.53 2.42
N ASN A 746 18.66 5.59 3.35
CA ASN A 746 19.24 4.25 3.20
C ASN A 746 18.32 3.24 2.49
N ALA A 747 17.12 3.64 2.06
CA ALA A 747 16.15 2.76 1.43
C ALA A 747 16.21 2.82 -0.10
N ALA A 748 15.81 1.73 -0.77
CA ALA A 748 15.52 1.77 -2.19
C ALA A 748 14.34 2.71 -2.46
N SER A 749 14.59 3.76 -3.24
CA SER A 749 13.53 4.27 -4.11
C SER A 749 13.21 3.19 -5.15
N GLY A 750 12.13 3.35 -5.90
CA GLY A 750 11.87 2.51 -7.09
C GLY A 750 12.04 3.25 -8.40
N VAL A 751 12.61 4.46 -8.36
CA VAL A 751 13.05 5.15 -9.56
C VAL A 751 14.39 4.53 -9.96
N LEU A 752 14.49 4.05 -11.20
CA LEU A 752 15.68 3.37 -11.71
C LEU A 752 16.83 4.36 -11.86
N GLU A 753 18.00 4.03 -11.31
CA GLU A 753 19.23 4.79 -11.49
C GLU A 753 20.03 4.27 -12.69
N SER A 754 20.10 2.96 -12.85
CA SER A 754 20.67 2.34 -14.05
C SER A 754 20.13 0.94 -14.33
N VAL A 755 20.29 0.45 -15.56
CA VAL A 755 19.97 -0.91 -15.98
C VAL A 755 21.13 -1.48 -16.80
N LYS A 756 21.59 -2.68 -16.43
CA LYS A 756 22.61 -3.45 -17.16
C LYS A 756 21.95 -4.74 -17.67
N ARG A 757 21.87 -4.92 -18.99
CA ARG A 757 21.41 -6.18 -19.59
C ARG A 757 22.57 -7.15 -19.83
N PRO A 758 22.31 -8.44 -20.06
CA PRO A 758 23.32 -9.40 -20.50
C PRO A 758 24.02 -8.89 -21.78
N SER A 759 25.35 -8.94 -21.81
CA SER A 759 26.20 -8.54 -22.94
C SER A 759 26.07 -7.10 -23.50
N GLU A 760 25.20 -6.24 -22.95
CA GLU A 760 25.09 -4.80 -23.27
C GLU A 760 25.83 -3.93 -22.24
N SER A 761 26.20 -2.69 -22.58
CA SER A 761 26.64 -1.69 -21.58
C SER A 761 25.49 -1.21 -20.70
N ARG A 762 25.81 -0.78 -19.47
CA ARG A 762 24.85 -0.19 -18.51
C ARG A 762 24.27 1.13 -19.05
N SER A 763 22.96 1.23 -19.06
CA SER A 763 22.20 2.46 -19.32
C SER A 763 21.94 3.18 -18.00
N TYR A 764 22.21 4.49 -17.91
CA TYR A 764 21.99 5.31 -16.72
C TYR A 764 20.84 6.31 -16.95
N TYR A 765 20.14 6.68 -15.88
CA TYR A 765 19.02 7.62 -15.91
C TYR A 765 19.30 8.82 -15.00
N HIS A 766 18.94 10.02 -15.46
CA HIS A 766 18.97 11.24 -14.66
C HIS A 766 17.61 11.94 -14.75
N TYR A 767 17.07 12.33 -13.61
CA TYR A 767 15.75 12.96 -13.47
C TYR A 767 15.90 14.44 -13.09
N PRO A 768 14.89 15.29 -13.38
CA PRO A 768 14.85 16.65 -12.83
C PRO A 768 14.85 16.62 -11.29
N ASN A 769 15.64 17.48 -10.66
CA ASN A 769 15.76 17.62 -9.19
C ASN A 769 16.27 16.38 -8.45
N GLN A 770 17.16 15.58 -9.06
CA GLN A 770 17.74 14.37 -8.46
C GLN A 770 18.81 14.60 -7.37
N ASN A 771 19.26 15.84 -7.15
CA ASN A 771 20.37 16.19 -6.25
C ASN A 771 19.96 16.33 -4.78
#